data_AF-A0AAD1RE39-F1
#
_entry.id   AF-A0AAD1RE39-F1
#
_cell.length_a   1.000
_cell.length_b   1.000
_cell.length_c   1.000
_cell.angle_alpha   90.00
_cell.angle_beta   90.00
_cell.angle_gamma   90.00
#
_symmetry.space_group_name_H-M   'P 1'
#
loop_
_entity.id
_entity.type
_entity.pdbx_description
1 polymer ?
#
loop_
_entity_poly.entity_id
_entity_poly.type
_entity_poly.pdbx_seq_one_letter_code
_entity_poly.pdbx_strand_id
1 'polypeptide(L)'
;MTEAQMSASEEKNRIVRDTLPRPSTPTDHLETASPVSLRSWIIPKLASELKRLGIPFPATARKAELYRLLTSSSCTPRPCATVPLSNADNFTKVKNMMVALLTYINTVSVRLEKLENPQTPIPSPATELPTPSPSHRSSCVTLMGGIGRKTSFHVPLLLAAAFVLGFLWHYNIVQNHLMNVFQTCSQPDMQMKTLSVNEELALKKEKARNELKIKINEIFNKIQNLIPNSTCTFFNRTTSGKKSIAFIRDPRTQYCIGEDLVVQLDMYDHLGNRKTYGGDFIRPRLFSPNLGASVSGRVDDLNNGSYHIFFPLHWEGKVQVSAMLFHPSEGISALWRSRHSSLGVVGFQGKFVYLDKVASTQCGFKLNTDEEVCEYLDPEDEEAFYCIKPPDLPCDCLTDMRAIDLGVSYLTNEEKNIFQRSNIAVEIPQNFKYIDVATCEGCPSLKLNYSGIVSLIPNGYTVKGLIGLIGCYLICSMGPTHTRTFRPDPPEGRPFLRAERKIVISAYNPKMSRPPTRRKRRVVVRIKNLRIFEKWVTELNIHRIFLCNSHGTDEYQSFTVNHTQYVLCAFLVFRLCRQTMNMQMKTLSVNEELALKKEKARNELKIKINEIFNKIQNLIPNSTCTFFNRTTSGKKSIAFIRDPRTQYCIGEDLVVQLDMYDHLGNRKTYGGDFIRPRLFSPNLGASVSGRVDDLNNGSYHIFFPLHWEGKVQVSAMLFHPSEGISALWRSRHSSLGVVGFQGKFVYLDKVASTQCGFKLNTDEEVCEYLDPEDEEAFYCIKPPDLPCNCLTDMRAIDLGVSYLTNEEKNIFQRSNIAVEIPQNFKYIDVATCEDGNTTTNKAKCATGMTSPFPSGYFYQNIWYPVYCNMTLYSTADNYTKCLTGKKLFLIGDSTLRQYIMHFTEGIKIINYFTYHERQWAHWQKTLTALNMENDIYVSYKRHGFPLECFDFYYFKEDRYTSRQIDHKGGGKDTIIAITMGQHFRQFPLQLYIRRALNIRRAIERLFLRSPDTKVIIKTENTREMTAPVERIGDFHGYTQYLVMKEVFQGINVGFVDAWDMSVSSATSDVHPPGYTLQGIMSLTFTFACY
;
A
#
# COMPACT_ATOMS: atom_id res chain seq x y z
N MET A 1 -21.68 47.73 12.42
CA MET A 1 -21.49 49.16 12.70
C MET A 1 -20.35 49.30 13.68
N THR A 2 -19.54 50.37 13.58
CA THR A 2 -18.59 50.92 14.60
C THR A 2 -17.69 49.91 15.33
N GLU A 3 -16.40 49.74 15.04
CA GLU A 3 -15.26 50.68 14.88
C GLU A 3 -14.76 51.40 16.16
N ALA A 4 -13.44 51.29 16.34
CA ALA A 4 -12.48 52.23 16.94
C ALA A 4 -12.71 52.79 18.37
N GLN A 5 -11.81 52.48 19.30
CA GLN A 5 -10.64 53.33 19.65
C GLN A 5 -9.88 52.81 20.89
N MET A 6 -8.53 52.80 20.83
CA MET A 6 -7.59 53.50 21.75
C MET A 6 -6.15 52.98 21.55
N SER A 7 -5.16 53.80 21.92
CA SER A 7 -3.74 53.59 21.62
C SER A 7 -2.82 54.06 22.76
N ALA A 8 -1.52 53.79 22.58
CA ALA A 8 -0.36 54.34 23.30
C ALA A 8 -0.11 53.90 24.77
N SER A 9 1.02 53.20 24.96
CA SER A 9 1.99 53.55 26.01
C SER A 9 3.42 53.15 25.59
N GLU A 10 4.16 54.14 25.10
CA GLU A 10 5.63 54.22 25.12
C GLU A 10 6.11 54.53 26.57
N GLU A 11 7.37 54.45 26.99
CA GLU A 11 8.67 53.97 26.46
C GLU A 11 9.60 53.86 27.71
N LYS A 12 10.69 53.05 27.67
CA LYS A 12 11.92 53.42 28.41
C LYS A 12 13.22 52.73 27.97
N ASN A 13 14.29 53.53 28.08
CA ASN A 13 15.72 53.18 28.11
C ASN A 13 16.41 52.72 26.80
N ARG A 14 16.86 53.75 26.07
CA ARG A 14 17.87 53.79 25.00
C ARG A 14 19.30 53.92 25.61
N ILE A 15 20.32 54.24 24.78
CA ILE A 15 21.69 54.77 25.07
C ILE A 15 22.83 53.72 25.11
N VAL A 16 23.97 53.81 24.38
CA VAL A 16 24.44 54.71 23.28
C VAL A 16 25.73 54.13 22.59
N ARG A 17 25.92 54.41 21.27
CA ARG A 17 27.14 54.65 20.43
C ARG A 17 28.46 53.88 20.65
N ASP A 18 29.36 53.64 19.68
CA ASP A 18 29.40 53.68 18.19
C ASP A 18 30.55 52.67 17.78
N THR A 19 31.42 52.70 16.75
CA THR A 19 31.85 53.62 15.65
C THR A 19 32.57 52.81 14.53
N LEU A 20 33.31 53.44 13.62
CA LEU A 20 34.09 52.83 12.51
C LEU A 20 35.45 53.55 12.34
N PRO A 21 36.53 52.88 11.84
CA PRO A 21 36.83 52.89 10.40
C PRO A 21 37.47 51.61 9.81
N ARG A 22 37.69 51.63 8.47
CA ARG A 22 38.46 50.68 7.62
C ARG A 22 39.95 51.11 7.52
N PRO A 23 40.95 50.30 7.05
CA PRO A 23 40.96 49.67 5.71
C PRO A 23 41.80 48.38 5.48
N SER A 24 41.92 48.01 4.20
CA SER A 24 42.99 47.19 3.54
C SER A 24 43.12 45.68 3.79
N THR A 25 43.61 45.00 2.75
CA THR A 25 43.95 43.58 2.57
C THR A 25 45.40 43.47 2.06
N PRO A 26 46.00 42.27 1.88
CA PRO A 26 45.96 41.06 2.70
C PRO A 26 47.38 40.51 3.03
N THR A 27 47.51 39.61 4.01
CA THR A 27 48.69 38.71 4.13
C THR A 27 48.36 37.46 4.95
N ASP A 28 48.94 36.31 4.60
CA ASP A 28 48.78 35.04 5.32
C ASP A 28 49.68 34.95 6.56
N HIS A 29 49.11 34.67 7.73
CA HIS A 29 49.84 34.08 8.87
C HIS A 29 48.95 33.18 9.73
N LEU A 30 49.59 32.28 10.47
CA LEU A 30 48.99 31.15 11.18
C LEU A 30 48.87 31.43 12.68
N GLU A 31 47.67 31.66 13.20
CA GLU A 31 47.45 31.87 14.65
C GLU A 31 46.95 30.63 15.40
N THR A 32 47.66 30.25 16.47
CA THR A 32 47.23 29.24 17.45
C THR A 32 46.28 29.86 18.48
N ALA A 33 45.00 29.48 18.44
CA ALA A 33 43.96 30.07 19.28
C ALA A 33 44.02 29.63 20.76
N SER A 34 43.90 30.58 21.69
CA SER A 34 43.89 30.29 23.15
C SER A 34 42.55 29.68 23.65
N PRO A 35 42.51 29.10 24.86
CA PRO A 35 41.31 28.40 25.38
C PRO A 35 40.03 29.24 25.47
N VAL A 36 40.16 30.57 25.56
CA VAL A 36 39.04 31.52 25.55
C VAL A 36 38.44 31.65 24.14
N SER A 37 39.28 31.67 23.10
CA SER A 37 38.83 31.70 21.70
C SER A 37 38.03 30.45 21.32
N LEU A 38 38.46 29.27 21.78
CA LEU A 38 37.75 28.01 21.51
C LEU A 38 36.28 27.99 22.02
N ARG A 39 35.89 28.82 23.00
CA ARG A 39 34.49 28.88 23.47
C ARG A 39 33.56 29.63 22.52
N SER A 40 34.07 30.54 21.69
CA SER A 40 33.23 31.25 20.71
C SER A 40 32.85 30.33 19.54
N TRP A 41 33.76 29.44 19.13
CA TRP A 41 33.67 28.59 17.94
C TRP A 41 32.36 27.79 17.87
N ILE A 42 31.59 27.99 16.80
CA ILE A 42 30.35 27.24 16.52
C ILE A 42 30.60 25.73 16.34
N ILE A 43 29.56 24.92 16.55
CA ILE A 43 29.61 23.44 16.45
C ILE A 43 30.36 22.94 15.20
N PRO A 44 30.11 23.44 13.97
CA PRO A 44 30.87 23.02 12.79
C PRO A 44 32.38 23.22 12.88
N LYS A 45 32.84 24.31 13.54
CA LYS A 45 34.28 24.60 13.68
C LYS A 45 34.93 23.71 14.75
N LEU A 46 34.24 23.46 15.86
CA LEU A 46 34.68 22.47 16.88
C LEU A 46 34.74 21.05 16.30
N ALA A 47 33.69 20.65 15.55
CA ALA A 47 33.60 19.36 14.88
C ALA A 47 34.64 19.19 13.76
N SER A 48 34.97 20.27 13.04
CA SER A 48 36.05 20.27 12.04
C SER A 48 37.42 20.09 12.70
N GLU A 49 37.65 20.73 13.86
CA GLU A 49 38.92 20.62 14.57
C GLU A 49 39.10 19.25 15.25
N LEU A 50 38.03 18.68 15.81
CA LEU A 50 38.04 17.29 16.29
C LEU A 50 38.35 16.30 15.15
N LYS A 51 37.76 16.50 13.97
CA LYS A 51 38.12 15.71 12.76
C LYS A 51 39.58 15.92 12.34
N ARG A 52 40.11 17.15 12.45
CA ARG A 52 41.53 17.46 12.14
C ARG A 52 42.50 16.78 13.11
N LEU A 53 42.10 16.66 14.38
CA LEU A 53 42.88 15.99 15.44
C LEU A 53 42.59 14.49 15.55
N GLY A 54 41.69 13.93 14.74
CA GLY A 54 41.33 12.51 14.74
C GLY A 54 40.51 12.05 15.95
N ILE A 55 40.00 12.96 16.77
CA ILE A 55 39.25 12.66 18.00
C ILE A 55 37.78 12.35 17.63
N PRO A 56 37.25 11.15 17.91
CA PRO A 56 35.87 10.80 17.56
C PRO A 56 34.85 11.49 18.47
N PHE A 57 33.71 11.88 17.90
CA PHE A 57 32.60 12.50 18.63
C PHE A 57 31.23 12.06 18.07
N PRO A 58 30.17 11.99 18.89
CA PRO A 58 28.81 11.73 18.42
C PRO A 58 28.32 12.83 17.47
N ALA A 59 27.60 12.45 16.40
CA ALA A 59 27.00 13.40 15.45
C ALA A 59 25.93 14.32 16.09
N THR A 60 25.42 13.95 17.26
CA THR A 60 24.44 14.70 18.07
C THR A 60 25.06 15.51 19.23
N ALA A 61 26.39 15.46 19.40
CA ALA A 61 27.06 16.08 20.54
C ALA A 61 26.91 17.60 20.55
N ARG A 62 26.55 18.15 21.71
CA ARG A 62 26.32 19.58 21.93
C ARG A 62 27.65 20.34 22.02
N LYS A 63 27.61 21.66 21.81
CA LYS A 63 28.79 22.55 21.79
C LYS A 63 29.77 22.31 22.96
N ALA A 64 29.25 22.10 24.16
CA ALA A 64 30.04 21.87 25.38
C ALA A 64 30.75 20.50 25.43
N GLU A 65 30.18 19.47 24.80
CA GLU A 65 30.77 18.12 24.73
C GLU A 65 31.92 18.11 23.72
N LEU A 66 31.73 18.74 22.55
CA LEU A 66 32.78 18.92 21.55
C LEU A 66 33.97 19.73 22.12
N TYR A 67 33.69 20.77 22.91
CA TYR A 67 34.73 21.54 23.60
C TYR A 67 35.50 20.71 24.65
N ARG A 68 34.83 19.81 25.39
CA ARG A 68 35.50 18.86 26.31
C ARG A 68 36.40 17.88 25.56
N LEU A 69 35.96 17.35 24.42
CA LEU A 69 36.76 16.41 23.62
C LEU A 69 38.02 17.05 23.02
N LEU A 70 37.99 18.36 22.70
CA LEU A 70 39.19 19.12 22.28
C LEU A 70 40.19 19.39 23.41
N THR A 71 39.83 19.13 24.67
CA THR A 71 40.67 19.40 25.85
C THR A 71 41.08 18.12 26.61
N SER A 72 40.76 16.93 26.08
CA SER A 72 41.18 15.62 26.58
C SER A 72 42.26 14.99 25.69
N SER A 73 43.27 14.33 26.27
CA SER A 73 44.46 13.84 25.55
C SER A 73 44.80 12.36 25.79
N SER A 74 45.49 11.74 24.82
CA SER A 74 46.04 10.36 24.82
C SER A 74 45.01 9.20 24.69
N CYS A 75 45.30 8.00 24.13
CA CYS A 75 46.49 7.54 23.39
C CYS A 75 46.18 6.39 22.36
N THR A 76 47.23 5.72 21.84
CA THR A 76 47.34 5.01 20.54
C THR A 76 46.90 3.51 20.45
N PRO A 77 46.71 2.94 19.22
CA PRO A 77 46.34 1.53 18.95
C PRO A 77 47.42 0.65 18.25
N ARG A 78 47.22 -0.70 18.17
CA ARG A 78 47.98 -1.70 17.34
C ARG A 78 47.33 -3.12 17.39
N PRO A 79 47.70 -4.15 16.59
CA PRO A 79 47.50 -4.29 15.14
C PRO A 79 46.94 -5.69 14.68
N CYS A 80 46.99 -6.00 13.38
CA CYS A 80 46.36 -7.17 12.71
C CYS A 80 47.17 -8.49 12.73
N ALA A 81 46.52 -9.59 12.26
CA ALA A 81 47.14 -10.84 11.78
C ALA A 81 46.49 -11.29 10.44
N THR A 82 47.14 -12.21 9.68
CA THR A 82 46.86 -12.47 8.24
C THR A 82 46.92 -13.96 7.81
N VAL A 83 46.68 -14.21 6.49
CA VAL A 83 46.94 -15.42 5.65
C VAL A 83 45.82 -16.50 5.66
N PRO A 84 45.45 -17.19 4.53
CA PRO A 84 45.73 -17.03 3.08
C PRO A 84 44.45 -16.87 2.19
N LEU A 85 44.51 -17.15 0.88
CA LEU A 85 43.39 -17.56 0.01
C LEU A 85 43.73 -18.87 -0.76
N SER A 86 42.71 -19.64 -1.15
CA SER A 86 42.63 -20.41 -2.42
C SER A 86 41.14 -20.77 -2.69
N ASN A 87 40.63 -21.03 -3.89
CA ASN A 87 41.23 -21.23 -5.23
C ASN A 87 40.48 -20.40 -6.29
N ALA A 88 41.11 -20.14 -7.44
CA ALA A 88 40.44 -19.58 -8.63
C ALA A 88 40.94 -20.27 -9.91
N ASP A 89 40.12 -21.14 -10.53
CA ASP A 89 40.49 -21.75 -11.84
C ASP A 89 39.32 -22.28 -12.73
N ASN A 90 38.05 -21.94 -12.42
CA ASN A 90 36.90 -22.47 -13.19
C ASN A 90 36.37 -21.54 -14.30
N PHE A 91 36.69 -20.24 -14.30
CA PHE A 91 36.09 -19.28 -15.25
C PHE A 91 36.70 -19.32 -16.66
N THR A 92 37.97 -19.70 -16.80
CA THR A 92 38.70 -19.65 -18.08
C THR A 92 38.18 -20.65 -19.11
N LYS A 93 37.67 -21.82 -18.66
CA LYS A 93 37.15 -22.87 -19.56
C LYS A 93 35.80 -22.52 -20.19
N VAL A 94 34.91 -21.86 -19.44
CA VAL A 94 33.55 -21.52 -19.94
C VAL A 94 33.61 -20.47 -21.05
N LYS A 95 34.49 -19.47 -20.92
CA LYS A 95 34.65 -18.38 -21.89
C LYS A 95 34.98 -18.89 -23.30
N ASN A 96 35.80 -19.93 -23.42
CA ASN A 96 36.26 -20.45 -24.71
C ASN A 96 35.18 -21.29 -25.44
N MET A 97 34.23 -21.91 -24.72
CA MET A 97 33.11 -22.63 -25.36
C MET A 97 32.12 -21.69 -26.05
N MET A 98 31.83 -20.51 -25.48
CA MET A 98 30.84 -19.59 -26.05
C MET A 98 31.29 -18.91 -27.35
N VAL A 99 32.58 -18.66 -27.51
CA VAL A 99 33.13 -18.02 -28.73
C VAL A 99 32.91 -18.92 -29.97
N ALA A 100 33.14 -20.22 -29.85
CA ALA A 100 32.96 -21.18 -30.94
C ALA A 100 31.48 -21.33 -31.38
N LEU A 101 30.54 -21.22 -30.43
CA LEU A 101 29.10 -21.34 -30.73
C LEU A 101 28.58 -20.17 -31.58
N LEU A 102 29.09 -18.96 -31.32
CA LEU A 102 28.73 -17.73 -32.05
C LEU A 102 29.19 -17.76 -33.52
N THR A 103 30.35 -18.34 -33.82
CA THR A 103 30.86 -18.42 -35.21
C THR A 103 30.01 -19.37 -36.07
N TYR A 104 29.53 -20.46 -35.49
CA TYR A 104 28.69 -21.44 -36.20
C TYR A 104 27.34 -20.85 -36.61
N ILE A 105 26.67 -20.14 -35.68
CA ILE A 105 25.34 -19.55 -35.90
C ILE A 105 25.35 -18.54 -37.07
N ASN A 106 26.32 -17.62 -37.12
CA ASN A 106 26.43 -16.63 -38.19
C ASN A 106 26.61 -17.26 -39.59
N THR A 107 27.16 -18.48 -39.68
CA THR A 107 27.37 -19.19 -40.95
C THR A 107 26.07 -19.79 -41.50
N VAL A 108 25.07 -20.04 -40.65
CA VAL A 108 23.78 -20.62 -41.06
C VAL A 108 22.82 -19.55 -41.59
N SER A 109 22.74 -18.39 -40.94
CA SER A 109 21.80 -17.31 -41.31
C SER A 109 21.97 -16.86 -42.77
N VAL A 110 23.21 -16.72 -43.25
CA VAL A 110 23.54 -16.26 -44.62
C VAL A 110 23.07 -17.24 -45.71
N ARG A 111 22.70 -18.48 -45.36
CA ARG A 111 22.17 -19.47 -46.32
C ARG A 111 20.64 -19.51 -46.43
N LEU A 112 19.90 -18.81 -45.57
CA LEU A 112 18.43 -18.83 -45.58
C LEU A 112 17.79 -17.72 -46.45
N GLU A 113 18.48 -16.60 -46.68
CA GLU A 113 17.98 -15.45 -47.48
C GLU A 113 17.96 -15.69 -49.02
N LYS A 114 17.88 -16.94 -49.49
CA LYS A 114 17.90 -17.29 -50.92
C LYS A 114 16.77 -18.21 -51.40
N LEU A 115 15.76 -18.50 -50.58
CA LEU A 115 14.68 -19.44 -50.91
C LEU A 115 13.27 -18.96 -50.52
N GLU A 116 12.85 -17.73 -50.89
CA GLU A 116 11.42 -17.38 -50.84
C GLU A 116 11.02 -16.18 -51.76
N ASN A 117 10.81 -16.45 -53.06
CA ASN A 117 9.93 -15.68 -53.96
C ASN A 117 9.70 -16.49 -55.25
N PRO A 118 8.44 -16.74 -55.67
CA PRO A 118 7.93 -16.04 -56.86
C PRO A 118 6.43 -15.70 -56.80
N GLN A 119 5.95 -14.96 -57.82
CA GLN A 119 4.61 -14.39 -57.89
C GLN A 119 3.60 -15.23 -58.72
N THR A 120 2.31 -15.18 -58.32
CA THR A 120 1.03 -15.17 -59.08
C THR A 120 1.02 -15.44 -60.60
N PRO A 121 -0.05 -16.02 -61.23
CA PRO A 121 -1.44 -15.52 -61.04
C PRO A 121 -2.69 -16.41 -61.36
N ILE A 122 -3.88 -15.85 -61.00
CA ILE A 122 -5.19 -15.89 -61.75
C ILE A 122 -6.05 -17.20 -61.76
N PRO A 123 -7.42 -17.14 -61.72
CA PRO A 123 -8.38 -16.08 -61.35
C PRO A 123 -9.49 -16.49 -60.33
N SER A 124 -10.56 -15.68 -60.25
CA SER A 124 -11.59 -15.58 -59.19
C SER A 124 -12.95 -16.29 -59.48
N PRO A 125 -13.98 -16.27 -58.58
CA PRO A 125 -15.07 -17.27 -58.55
C PRO A 125 -16.47 -16.79 -59.02
N ALA A 126 -17.42 -17.75 -59.07
CA ALA A 126 -18.88 -17.57 -59.09
C ALA A 126 -19.59 -18.89 -58.68
N THR A 127 -20.83 -18.99 -58.14
CA THR A 127 -21.65 -18.16 -57.22
C THR A 127 -22.75 -19.09 -56.62
N GLU A 128 -23.46 -18.62 -55.58
CA GLU A 128 -24.84 -18.97 -55.16
C GLU A 128 -25.11 -19.80 -53.87
N LEU A 129 -26.28 -19.48 -53.31
CA LEU A 129 -26.91 -19.90 -52.04
C LEU A 129 -28.03 -20.96 -52.35
N PRO A 130 -28.84 -21.52 -51.40
CA PRO A 130 -29.16 -21.02 -50.05
C PRO A 130 -29.27 -22.06 -48.91
N THR A 131 -29.63 -21.53 -47.73
CA THR A 131 -30.14 -22.19 -46.51
C THR A 131 -31.66 -22.52 -46.60
N PRO A 132 -32.33 -23.06 -45.57
CA PRO A 132 -32.05 -24.26 -44.76
C PRO A 132 -33.30 -25.18 -44.56
N SER A 133 -33.17 -26.37 -43.95
CA SER A 133 -34.21 -27.00 -43.09
C SER A 133 -33.72 -28.31 -42.44
N PRO A 134 -34.36 -28.84 -41.36
CA PRO A 134 -33.68 -29.79 -40.45
C PRO A 134 -34.33 -31.19 -40.29
N SER A 135 -33.56 -32.03 -39.58
CA SER A 135 -33.97 -33.10 -38.62
C SER A 135 -34.07 -34.57 -39.08
N HIS A 136 -33.32 -35.41 -38.34
CA HIS A 136 -33.55 -36.83 -37.96
C HIS A 136 -33.91 -37.88 -39.04
N ARG A 137 -33.31 -39.09 -39.10
CA ARG A 137 -32.98 -40.04 -38.01
C ARG A 137 -32.23 -41.29 -38.57
N SER A 138 -31.37 -41.91 -37.75
CA SER A 138 -31.01 -43.37 -37.67
C SER A 138 -31.25 -44.30 -38.89
N SER A 139 -30.29 -45.16 -39.27
CA SER A 139 -29.95 -46.39 -38.51
C SER A 139 -28.65 -47.10 -38.98
N CYS A 140 -28.23 -48.13 -38.23
CA CYS A 140 -27.11 -49.03 -38.57
C CYS A 140 -27.47 -50.08 -39.64
N VAL A 141 -26.46 -50.76 -40.23
CA VAL A 141 -26.35 -52.23 -40.36
C VAL A 141 -24.91 -52.64 -40.71
N THR A 142 -24.56 -53.92 -40.53
CA THR A 142 -23.19 -54.51 -40.49
C THR A 142 -22.95 -55.48 -41.69
N LEU A 143 -21.85 -56.26 -41.66
CA LEU A 143 -21.53 -57.47 -42.46
C LEU A 143 -20.73 -57.20 -43.78
N MET A 144 -19.85 -58.07 -44.32
CA MET A 144 -19.30 -59.39 -43.91
C MET A 144 -18.04 -59.82 -44.71
N GLY A 145 -17.20 -60.69 -44.14
CA GLY A 145 -16.30 -61.66 -44.84
C GLY A 145 -15.02 -61.14 -45.56
N GLY A 146 -14.00 -61.97 -45.85
CA GLY A 146 -13.69 -63.34 -45.37
C GLY A 146 -12.72 -64.16 -46.26
N ILE A 147 -11.92 -65.07 -45.64
CA ILE A 147 -11.17 -66.21 -46.27
C ILE A 147 -9.92 -65.82 -47.14
N GLY A 148 -8.77 -66.52 -47.16
CA GLY A 148 -8.21 -67.55 -46.25
C GLY A 148 -7.21 -68.56 -46.90
N ARG A 149 -6.17 -69.02 -46.15
CA ARG A 149 -5.24 -70.17 -46.42
C ARG A 149 -4.20 -69.97 -47.57
N LYS A 150 -3.01 -70.61 -47.66
CA LYS A 150 -2.25 -71.61 -46.85
C LYS A 150 -0.73 -71.67 -47.29
N THR A 151 0.22 -71.94 -46.38
CA THR A 151 1.56 -72.64 -46.54
C THR A 151 2.54 -72.28 -47.69
N SER A 152 3.89 -72.28 -47.55
CA SER A 152 4.84 -72.42 -46.41
C SER A 152 6.29 -71.99 -46.80
N PHE A 153 7.21 -71.93 -45.83
CA PHE A 153 8.69 -71.85 -45.92
C PHE A 153 9.39 -70.68 -46.65
N HIS A 154 9.83 -69.67 -45.87
CA HIS A 154 11.15 -69.00 -46.00
C HIS A 154 11.51 -68.27 -44.68
N VAL A 155 11.98 -69.04 -43.69
CA VAL A 155 12.10 -68.58 -42.28
C VAL A 155 13.15 -67.47 -42.03
N PRO A 156 14.36 -67.46 -42.64
CA PRO A 156 15.34 -66.40 -42.38
C PRO A 156 14.85 -65.01 -42.84
N LEU A 157 14.20 -64.96 -43.99
CA LEU A 157 13.65 -63.71 -44.55
C LEU A 157 12.46 -63.20 -43.72
N LEU A 158 11.63 -64.11 -43.20
CA LEU A 158 10.51 -63.76 -42.32
C LEU A 158 10.96 -63.20 -40.97
N LEU A 159 12.08 -63.63 -40.41
CA LEU A 159 12.64 -63.03 -39.18
C LEU A 159 13.23 -61.64 -39.44
N ALA A 160 13.96 -61.44 -40.54
CA ALA A 160 14.44 -60.12 -40.95
C ALA A 160 13.27 -59.17 -41.26
N ALA A 161 12.26 -59.64 -41.99
CA ALA A 161 11.05 -58.88 -42.29
C ALA A 161 10.22 -58.61 -41.02
N ALA A 162 10.12 -59.54 -40.08
CA ALA A 162 9.46 -59.30 -38.79
C ALA A 162 10.23 -58.31 -37.91
N PHE A 163 11.57 -58.28 -37.98
CA PHE A 163 12.36 -57.24 -37.31
C PHE A 163 12.18 -55.88 -37.99
N VAL A 164 12.22 -55.80 -39.32
CA VAL A 164 12.05 -54.53 -40.07
C VAL A 164 10.62 -54.01 -40.01
N LEU A 165 9.60 -54.87 -40.14
CA LEU A 165 8.19 -54.52 -39.93
C LEU A 165 7.90 -54.24 -38.45
N GLY A 166 8.55 -54.95 -37.52
CA GLY A 166 8.49 -54.63 -36.09
C GLY A 166 9.09 -53.26 -35.78
N PHE A 167 10.22 -52.92 -36.41
CA PHE A 167 10.87 -51.61 -36.29
C PHE A 167 10.08 -50.52 -37.01
N LEU A 168 9.46 -50.79 -38.17
CA LEU A 168 8.56 -49.86 -38.87
C LEU A 168 7.23 -49.70 -38.13
N TRP A 169 6.74 -50.72 -37.44
CA TRP A 169 5.53 -50.64 -36.62
C TRP A 169 5.82 -49.90 -35.31
N HIS A 170 6.96 -50.15 -34.65
CA HIS A 170 7.42 -49.32 -33.55
C HIS A 170 7.75 -47.89 -34.01
N TYR A 171 8.36 -47.69 -35.17
CA TYR A 171 8.65 -46.36 -35.72
C TYR A 171 7.36 -45.62 -36.07
N ASN A 172 6.35 -46.26 -36.68
CA ASN A 172 5.05 -45.64 -36.93
C ASN A 172 4.21 -45.48 -35.65
N ILE A 173 4.34 -46.33 -34.63
CA ILE A 173 3.69 -46.12 -33.33
C ILE A 173 4.38 -45.00 -32.53
N VAL A 174 5.71 -44.92 -32.57
CA VAL A 174 6.49 -43.86 -31.92
C VAL A 174 6.32 -42.53 -32.67
N GLN A 175 6.26 -42.53 -34.01
CA GLN A 175 5.91 -41.36 -34.82
C GLN A 175 4.44 -40.98 -34.64
N ASN A 176 3.48 -41.90 -34.62
CA ASN A 176 2.09 -41.55 -34.34
C ASN A 176 1.87 -41.14 -32.89
N HIS A 177 2.64 -41.64 -31.91
CA HIS A 177 2.61 -41.09 -30.55
C HIS A 177 3.33 -39.74 -30.46
N LEU A 178 4.45 -39.52 -31.16
CA LEU A 178 5.10 -38.22 -31.22
C LEU A 178 4.25 -37.19 -31.95
N MET A 179 3.55 -37.57 -33.03
CA MET A 179 2.63 -36.71 -33.78
C MET A 179 1.32 -36.48 -33.01
N ASN A 180 0.76 -37.48 -32.32
CA ASN A 180 -0.36 -37.24 -31.41
C ASN A 180 0.07 -36.36 -30.23
N VAL A 181 1.28 -36.54 -29.66
CA VAL A 181 1.82 -35.66 -28.62
C VAL A 181 2.03 -34.25 -29.17
N PHE A 182 2.62 -34.10 -30.36
CA PHE A 182 2.76 -32.80 -31.03
C PHE A 182 1.40 -32.17 -31.31
N GLN A 183 0.40 -32.90 -31.82
CA GLN A 183 -0.95 -32.38 -32.06
C GLN A 183 -1.65 -31.99 -30.75
N THR A 184 -1.56 -32.79 -29.67
CA THR A 184 -2.05 -32.39 -28.35
C THR A 184 -1.27 -31.23 -27.72
N CYS A 185 -0.07 -30.92 -28.22
CA CYS A 185 0.69 -29.72 -27.87
C CYS A 185 0.52 -28.56 -28.88
N SER A 186 -0.23 -28.74 -29.98
CA SER A 186 -0.25 -27.80 -31.12
C SER A 186 -1.65 -27.50 -31.69
N GLN A 187 -2.74 -27.98 -31.09
CA GLN A 187 -4.10 -27.56 -31.45
C GLN A 187 -4.65 -26.49 -30.50
N PRO A 188 -4.93 -25.25 -30.97
CA PRO A 188 -5.56 -24.19 -30.20
C PRO A 188 -7.11 -24.31 -30.19
N ASP A 189 -7.64 -25.52 -30.07
CA ASP A 189 -9.09 -25.82 -30.01
C ASP A 189 -9.42 -26.58 -28.72
N MET A 190 -9.26 -25.91 -27.58
CA MET A 190 -9.86 -26.41 -26.34
C MET A 190 -11.36 -26.17 -26.38
N GLN A 191 -12.16 -27.18 -26.01
CA GLN A 191 -13.59 -27.00 -25.77
C GLN A 191 -13.84 -25.77 -24.90
N MET A 192 -14.86 -24.98 -25.25
CA MET A 192 -15.24 -23.75 -24.55
C MET A 192 -15.82 -24.04 -23.16
N LYS A 193 -14.98 -24.48 -22.23
CA LYS A 193 -15.14 -24.17 -20.82
C LYS A 193 -15.27 -22.66 -20.72
N THR A 194 -16.37 -22.18 -20.17
CA THR A 194 -16.41 -20.85 -19.59
C THR A 194 -15.32 -20.77 -18.54
N LEU A 195 -14.25 -20.02 -18.84
CA LEU A 195 -13.26 -19.63 -17.84
C LEU A 195 -14.02 -18.95 -16.69
N SER A 196 -13.66 -19.27 -15.45
CA SER A 196 -14.14 -18.47 -14.34
C SER A 196 -13.63 -17.03 -14.48
N VAL A 197 -14.39 -16.06 -13.99
CA VAL A 197 -14.02 -14.63 -14.06
C VAL A 197 -12.61 -14.38 -13.51
N ASN A 198 -12.18 -15.18 -12.53
CA ASN A 198 -10.84 -15.16 -11.95
C ASN A 198 -9.74 -15.58 -12.95
N GLU A 199 -9.97 -16.61 -13.75
CA GLU A 199 -9.01 -17.10 -14.76
C GLU A 199 -8.91 -16.12 -15.93
N GLU A 200 -10.03 -15.55 -16.38
CA GLU A 200 -10.04 -14.53 -17.43
C GLU A 200 -9.35 -13.23 -16.97
N LEU A 201 -9.56 -12.82 -15.72
CA LEU A 201 -8.87 -11.68 -15.10
C LEU A 201 -7.36 -11.94 -14.95
N ALA A 202 -6.95 -13.15 -14.55
CA ALA A 202 -5.55 -13.54 -14.48
C ALA A 202 -4.86 -13.47 -15.85
N LEU A 203 -5.52 -13.96 -16.92
CA LEU A 203 -5.01 -13.89 -18.28
C LEU A 203 -4.88 -12.43 -18.78
N LYS A 204 -5.85 -11.56 -18.45
CA LYS A 204 -5.78 -10.11 -18.75
C LYS A 204 -4.60 -9.44 -18.03
N LYS A 205 -4.38 -9.74 -16.75
CA LYS A 205 -3.21 -9.27 -15.97
C LYS A 205 -1.89 -9.76 -16.59
N GLU A 206 -1.76 -11.04 -16.92
CA GLU A 206 -0.55 -11.60 -17.53
C GLU A 206 -0.24 -10.95 -18.89
N LYS A 207 -1.25 -10.72 -19.73
CA LYS A 207 -1.08 -9.99 -21.00
C LYS A 207 -0.53 -8.58 -20.78
N ALA A 208 -1.14 -7.81 -19.87
CA ALA A 208 -0.69 -6.45 -19.53
C ALA A 208 0.75 -6.44 -19.00
N ARG A 209 1.11 -7.40 -18.14
CA ARG A 209 2.47 -7.57 -17.60
C ARG A 209 3.49 -7.85 -18.71
N ASN A 210 3.14 -8.66 -19.70
CA ASN A 210 3.97 -8.94 -20.87
C ASN A 210 4.11 -7.71 -21.79
N GLU A 211 3.03 -6.96 -22.06
CA GLU A 211 3.10 -5.71 -22.82
C GLU A 211 3.97 -4.64 -22.14
N LEU A 212 3.86 -4.49 -20.82
CA LEU A 212 4.70 -3.58 -20.03
C LEU A 212 6.18 -4.00 -20.12
N LYS A 213 6.47 -5.29 -19.99
CA LYS A 213 7.83 -5.84 -20.12
C LYS A 213 8.43 -5.61 -21.51
N ILE A 214 7.62 -5.69 -22.58
CA ILE A 214 8.05 -5.33 -23.94
C ILE A 214 8.39 -3.83 -24.02
N LYS A 215 7.50 -2.95 -23.54
CA LYS A 215 7.73 -1.48 -23.53
C LYS A 215 8.99 -1.09 -22.71
N ILE A 216 9.22 -1.75 -21.57
CA ILE A 216 10.45 -1.57 -20.77
C ILE A 216 11.69 -1.99 -21.58
N ASN A 217 11.65 -3.14 -22.26
CA ASN A 217 12.76 -3.61 -23.09
C ASN A 217 13.02 -2.68 -24.30
N GLU A 218 11.97 -2.16 -24.95
CA GLU A 218 12.11 -1.18 -26.03
C GLU A 218 12.79 0.11 -25.57
N ILE A 219 12.36 0.66 -24.42
CA ILE A 219 12.96 1.86 -23.82
C ILE A 219 14.42 1.57 -23.41
N PHE A 220 14.67 0.41 -22.80
CA PHE A 220 16.03 -0.01 -22.43
C PHE A 220 16.93 -0.13 -23.66
N ASN A 221 16.47 -0.76 -24.74
CA ASN A 221 17.23 -0.88 -26.00
C ASN A 221 17.50 0.48 -26.65
N LYS A 222 16.50 1.39 -26.65
CA LYS A 222 16.68 2.78 -27.13
C LYS A 222 17.77 3.51 -26.34
N ILE A 223 17.80 3.37 -25.01
CA ILE A 223 18.85 3.97 -24.16
C ILE A 223 20.20 3.25 -24.35
N GLN A 224 20.21 1.92 -24.44
CA GLN A 224 21.42 1.11 -24.63
C GLN A 224 22.16 1.48 -25.93
N ASN A 225 21.44 1.88 -26.98
CA ASN A 225 22.00 2.36 -28.24
C ASN A 225 22.60 3.80 -28.15
N LEU A 226 22.30 4.56 -27.09
CA LEU A 226 22.91 5.87 -26.80
C LEU A 226 24.15 5.79 -25.90
N ILE A 227 24.45 4.61 -25.34
CA ILE A 227 25.61 4.37 -24.49
C ILE A 227 26.76 3.83 -25.34
N PRO A 228 28.00 4.36 -25.22
CA PRO A 228 29.14 3.82 -25.95
C PRO A 228 29.39 2.34 -25.62
N ASN A 229 29.77 1.57 -26.63
CA ASN A 229 30.17 0.17 -26.51
C ASN A 229 31.72 0.06 -26.51
N SER A 230 32.37 0.82 -25.63
CA SER A 230 33.83 0.94 -25.53
C SER A 230 34.38 0.06 -24.41
N THR A 231 35.48 -0.68 -24.64
CA THR A 231 36.02 -1.61 -23.64
C THR A 231 37.35 -1.14 -23.04
N CYS A 232 37.38 -0.93 -21.72
CA CYS A 232 38.61 -0.65 -20.99
C CYS A 232 39.48 -1.92 -20.88
N THR A 233 40.43 -2.09 -21.81
CA THR A 233 41.45 -3.15 -21.72
C THR A 233 42.68 -2.69 -20.93
N PHE A 234 43.07 -1.42 -21.06
CA PHE A 234 44.19 -0.82 -20.33
C PHE A 234 43.88 0.66 -20.07
N PHE A 235 44.08 1.13 -18.84
CA PHE A 235 43.89 2.54 -18.47
C PHE A 235 44.65 3.51 -19.39
N ASN A 236 45.87 3.17 -19.82
CA ASN A 236 46.66 4.04 -20.69
C ASN A 236 46.03 4.31 -22.08
N ARG A 237 45.00 3.54 -22.48
CA ARG A 237 44.27 3.70 -23.75
C ARG A 237 42.92 4.45 -23.61
N THR A 238 42.46 4.75 -22.39
CA THR A 238 41.25 5.54 -22.17
C THR A 238 41.51 7.02 -22.49
N THR A 239 40.46 7.79 -22.79
CA THR A 239 40.63 9.22 -23.15
C THR A 239 41.25 10.02 -22.00
N SER A 240 42.28 10.79 -22.32
CA SER A 240 43.08 11.60 -21.40
C SER A 240 42.82 13.08 -21.63
N GLY A 241 41.99 13.71 -20.80
CA GLY A 241 41.66 15.14 -20.93
C GLY A 241 42.88 16.07 -20.95
N LYS A 242 44.00 15.69 -20.33
CA LYS A 242 45.29 16.44 -20.36
C LYS A 242 46.07 16.33 -21.68
N LYS A 243 45.66 15.43 -22.58
CA LYS A 243 46.26 15.20 -23.92
C LYS A 243 45.28 15.48 -25.06
N SER A 244 43.98 15.44 -24.79
CA SER A 244 42.96 16.07 -25.65
C SER A 244 43.27 17.56 -25.91
N ILE A 245 42.82 18.09 -27.04
CA ILE A 245 43.03 19.48 -27.43
C ILE A 245 41.70 20.09 -27.89
N ALA A 246 41.41 21.30 -27.42
CA ALA A 246 40.29 22.12 -27.84
C ALA A 246 40.75 23.29 -28.72
N PHE A 247 40.07 23.49 -29.85
CA PHE A 247 40.34 24.60 -30.77
C PHE A 247 39.05 25.13 -31.39
N ILE A 248 39.03 26.41 -31.75
CA ILE A 248 37.90 27.00 -32.49
C ILE A 248 38.00 26.50 -33.94
N ARG A 249 36.90 25.96 -34.49
CA ARG A 249 36.91 25.29 -35.80
C ARG A 249 37.17 26.28 -36.94
N ASP A 250 36.45 27.40 -36.90
CA ASP A 250 36.51 28.49 -37.87
C ASP A 250 36.88 29.80 -37.13
N PRO A 251 38.18 30.02 -36.84
CA PRO A 251 38.65 31.14 -36.01
C PRO A 251 38.48 32.49 -36.71
N ARG A 252 37.78 33.42 -36.06
CA ARG A 252 37.58 34.81 -36.50
C ARG A 252 38.18 35.79 -35.50
N THR A 253 38.46 37.01 -35.96
CA THR A 253 38.92 38.13 -35.11
C THR A 253 37.83 38.70 -34.20
N GLN A 254 36.56 38.45 -34.53
CA GLN A 254 35.38 38.94 -33.81
C GLN A 254 34.21 38.00 -34.10
N TYR A 255 33.35 37.77 -33.12
CA TYR A 255 32.12 36.98 -33.23
C TYR A 255 30.89 37.82 -32.91
N CYS A 256 29.74 37.44 -33.45
CA CYS A 256 28.51 38.22 -33.37
C CYS A 256 27.52 37.68 -32.33
N ILE A 257 26.82 38.57 -31.60
CA ILE A 257 25.64 38.14 -30.83
C ILE A 257 24.62 37.50 -31.78
N GLY A 258 24.16 36.30 -31.42
CA GLY A 258 23.15 35.55 -32.18
C GLY A 258 23.70 34.46 -33.11
N GLU A 259 25.01 34.29 -33.23
CA GLU A 259 25.61 33.12 -33.91
C GLU A 259 26.06 32.03 -32.94
N ASP A 260 26.25 30.81 -33.45
CA ASP A 260 26.83 29.68 -32.72
C ASP A 260 28.36 29.67 -32.91
N LEU A 261 29.12 29.81 -31.81
CA LEU A 261 30.55 29.49 -31.80
C LEU A 261 30.73 27.96 -31.85
N VAL A 262 31.48 27.47 -32.83
CA VAL A 262 31.84 26.04 -32.95
C VAL A 262 33.26 25.79 -32.46
N VAL A 263 33.39 25.13 -31.31
CA VAL A 263 34.65 24.61 -30.78
C VAL A 263 34.78 23.14 -31.14
N GLN A 264 35.85 22.76 -31.83
CA GLN A 264 36.19 21.36 -32.05
C GLN A 264 37.06 20.84 -30.88
N LEU A 265 36.76 19.64 -30.40
CA LEU A 265 37.64 18.87 -29.53
C LEU A 265 38.21 17.69 -30.30
N ASP A 266 39.52 17.52 -30.26
CA ASP A 266 40.21 16.31 -30.70
C ASP A 266 40.71 15.54 -29.47
N MET A 267 40.24 14.30 -29.30
CA MET A 267 40.50 13.51 -28.11
C MET A 267 41.68 12.54 -28.30
N TYR A 268 42.50 12.39 -27.27
CA TYR A 268 43.69 11.54 -27.26
C TYR A 268 43.75 10.65 -26.02
N ASP A 269 44.39 9.48 -26.12
CA ASP A 269 44.62 8.60 -24.98
C ASP A 269 45.79 9.06 -24.08
N HIS A 270 46.04 8.37 -22.96
CA HIS A 270 47.14 8.72 -22.05
C HIS A 270 48.54 8.48 -22.67
N LEU A 271 48.67 7.70 -23.75
CA LEU A 271 49.92 7.54 -24.50
C LEU A 271 50.13 8.71 -25.47
N GLY A 272 49.07 9.29 -26.02
CA GLY A 272 49.09 10.35 -27.03
C GLY A 272 48.60 9.90 -28.41
N ASN A 273 47.94 8.75 -28.51
CA ASN A 273 47.28 8.31 -29.73
C ASN A 273 45.92 9.02 -29.85
N ARG A 274 45.56 9.48 -31.05
CA ARG A 274 44.23 10.07 -31.30
C ARG A 274 43.16 8.98 -31.14
N LYS A 275 42.04 9.31 -30.50
CA LYS A 275 40.88 8.41 -30.40
C LYS A 275 40.24 8.24 -31.78
N THR A 276 39.56 7.10 -31.98
CA THR A 276 38.91 6.72 -33.26
C THR A 276 37.41 6.45 -33.10
N TYR A 277 36.86 6.66 -31.91
CA TYR A 277 35.45 6.47 -31.54
C TYR A 277 35.03 7.52 -30.52
N GLY A 278 33.72 7.72 -30.39
CA GLY A 278 33.11 8.70 -29.49
C GLY A 278 32.68 8.13 -28.13
N GLY A 279 31.68 8.78 -27.54
CA GLY A 279 31.07 8.46 -26.24
C GLY A 279 31.68 9.10 -24.99
N ASP A 280 32.59 10.07 -25.08
CA ASP A 280 33.17 10.73 -23.91
C ASP A 280 32.15 11.68 -23.23
N PHE A 281 32.02 11.63 -21.89
CA PHE A 281 31.14 12.53 -21.14
C PHE A 281 31.85 13.86 -20.87
N ILE A 282 31.58 14.83 -21.74
CA ILE A 282 32.21 16.16 -21.73
C ILE A 282 31.20 17.19 -21.24
N ARG A 283 31.63 18.08 -20.35
CA ARG A 283 30.81 19.20 -19.84
C ARG A 283 31.36 20.54 -20.33
N PRO A 284 30.84 21.09 -21.43
CA PRO A 284 31.25 22.40 -21.95
C PRO A 284 30.53 23.56 -21.25
N ARG A 285 31.22 24.69 -21.10
CA ARG A 285 30.67 25.97 -20.65
C ARG A 285 31.34 27.12 -21.38
N LEU A 286 30.55 28.08 -21.89
CA LEU A 286 31.05 29.39 -22.31
C LEU A 286 30.60 30.43 -21.28
N PHE A 287 31.51 31.29 -20.82
CA PHE A 287 31.26 32.19 -19.69
C PHE A 287 32.04 33.50 -19.79
N SER A 288 31.52 34.57 -19.18
CA SER A 288 32.25 35.82 -18.95
C SER A 288 32.30 36.12 -17.45
N PRO A 289 33.46 35.99 -16.78
CA PRO A 289 33.59 36.24 -15.35
C PRO A 289 33.10 37.64 -14.94
N ASN A 290 33.38 38.64 -15.77
CA ASN A 290 33.09 40.05 -15.49
C ASN A 290 31.59 40.37 -15.51
N LEU A 291 30.80 39.58 -16.25
CA LEU A 291 29.35 39.75 -16.39
C LEU A 291 28.55 38.78 -15.51
N GLY A 292 29.21 37.80 -14.87
CA GLY A 292 28.55 36.66 -14.22
C GLY A 292 27.83 35.70 -15.17
N ALA A 293 27.81 35.99 -16.48
CA ALA A 293 27.05 35.27 -17.50
C ALA A 293 27.72 33.95 -17.91
N SER A 294 26.92 32.91 -18.17
CA SER A 294 27.40 31.68 -18.81
C SER A 294 26.30 30.83 -19.43
N VAL A 295 26.66 30.09 -20.48
CA VAL A 295 25.81 29.16 -21.21
C VAL A 295 26.48 27.78 -21.32
N SER A 296 25.67 26.71 -21.42
CA SER A 296 26.17 25.35 -21.71
C SER A 296 26.29 25.17 -23.22
N GLY A 297 27.34 24.49 -23.68
CA GLY A 297 27.43 24.09 -25.08
C GLY A 297 26.57 22.86 -25.39
N ARG A 298 26.04 22.76 -26.62
CA ARG A 298 25.53 21.49 -27.17
C ARG A 298 26.72 20.68 -27.69
N VAL A 299 26.84 19.41 -27.30
CA VAL A 299 27.91 18.51 -27.74
C VAL A 299 27.37 17.59 -28.83
N ASP A 300 27.93 17.68 -30.02
CA ASP A 300 27.65 16.78 -31.13
C ASP A 300 28.89 15.87 -31.35
N ASP A 301 28.70 14.56 -31.16
CA ASP A 301 29.78 13.56 -31.28
C ASP A 301 29.95 13.12 -32.75
N LEU A 302 31.16 13.26 -33.29
CA LEU A 302 31.47 12.89 -34.68
C LEU A 302 31.81 11.39 -34.83
N ASN A 303 31.73 10.63 -33.73
CA ASN A 303 31.97 9.19 -33.62
C ASN A 303 33.35 8.71 -34.10
N ASN A 304 34.31 9.64 -34.23
CA ASN A 304 35.65 9.43 -34.78
C ASN A 304 36.76 9.93 -33.83
N GLY A 305 36.48 10.07 -32.53
CA GLY A 305 37.38 10.63 -31.53
C GLY A 305 37.47 12.17 -31.53
N SER A 306 36.51 12.84 -32.18
CA SER A 306 36.38 14.30 -32.14
C SER A 306 34.92 14.74 -31.98
N TYR A 307 34.75 15.95 -31.46
CA TYR A 307 33.47 16.55 -31.07
C TYR A 307 33.33 17.95 -31.64
N HIS A 308 32.11 18.36 -31.98
CA HIS A 308 31.78 19.79 -32.08
C HIS A 308 30.99 20.22 -30.84
N ILE A 309 31.37 21.35 -30.27
CA ILE A 309 30.59 22.05 -29.24
C ILE A 309 30.05 23.33 -29.84
N PHE A 310 28.73 23.47 -29.84
CA PHE A 310 28.02 24.68 -30.27
C PHE A 310 27.66 25.52 -29.04
N PHE A 311 28.14 26.75 -29.00
CA PHE A 311 27.79 27.73 -27.97
C PHE A 311 27.05 28.92 -28.59
N PRO A 312 25.75 29.12 -28.32
CA PRO A 312 25.02 30.30 -28.78
C PRO A 312 25.54 31.55 -28.05
N LEU A 313 25.93 32.56 -28.82
CA LEU A 313 26.54 33.78 -28.30
C LEU A 313 25.46 34.81 -27.93
N HIS A 314 25.13 34.89 -26.64
CA HIS A 314 24.01 35.69 -26.13
C HIS A 314 24.36 37.11 -25.65
N TRP A 315 25.65 37.46 -25.50
CA TRP A 315 26.07 38.77 -24.97
C TRP A 315 27.43 39.20 -25.56
N GLU A 316 27.65 40.51 -25.58
CA GLU A 316 28.91 41.15 -26.01
C GLU A 316 29.96 41.16 -24.89
N GLY A 317 31.22 41.24 -25.28
CA GLY A 317 32.39 41.30 -24.42
C GLY A 317 33.24 40.03 -24.52
N LYS A 318 34.28 39.97 -23.67
CA LYS A 318 35.20 38.84 -23.63
C LYS A 318 34.56 37.63 -22.95
N VAL A 319 34.53 36.52 -23.66
CA VAL A 319 34.08 35.22 -23.17
C VAL A 319 35.23 34.21 -23.17
N GLN A 320 35.11 33.22 -22.29
CA GLN A 320 36.02 32.11 -22.13
C GLN A 320 35.25 30.81 -22.31
N VAL A 321 35.93 29.77 -22.79
CA VAL A 321 35.40 28.40 -22.82
C VAL A 321 36.02 27.60 -21.68
N SER A 322 35.29 26.61 -21.20
CA SER A 322 35.78 25.49 -20.41
C SER A 322 35.18 24.21 -20.99
N ALA A 323 35.99 23.17 -21.12
CA ALA A 323 35.59 21.86 -21.62
C ALA A 323 36.19 20.79 -20.71
N MET A 324 35.42 20.35 -19.72
CA MET A 324 35.86 19.31 -18.79
C MET A 324 35.47 17.92 -19.29
N LEU A 325 36.45 17.02 -19.44
CA LEU A 325 36.20 15.59 -19.53
C LEU A 325 35.82 15.05 -18.14
N PHE A 326 34.54 14.71 -17.93
CA PHE A 326 34.07 14.16 -16.66
C PHE A 326 34.36 12.66 -16.58
N HIS A 327 33.99 11.90 -17.60
CA HIS A 327 34.31 10.46 -17.74
C HIS A 327 34.65 10.15 -19.20
N PRO A 328 35.71 9.37 -19.49
CA PRO A 328 35.96 8.87 -20.83
C PRO A 328 34.92 7.80 -21.21
N SER A 329 34.76 7.55 -22.50
CA SER A 329 33.78 6.63 -23.07
C SER A 329 33.83 5.22 -22.47
N GLU A 330 35.03 4.66 -22.27
CA GLU A 330 35.19 3.35 -21.62
C GLU A 330 34.74 3.39 -20.14
N GLY A 331 34.88 4.55 -19.50
CA GLY A 331 34.36 4.81 -18.16
C GLY A 331 32.83 4.82 -18.13
N ILE A 332 32.16 5.41 -19.13
CA ILE A 332 30.70 5.33 -19.24
C ILE A 332 30.27 3.88 -19.47
N SER A 333 30.90 3.17 -20.42
CA SER A 333 30.60 1.76 -20.70
C SER A 333 30.78 0.89 -19.46
N ALA A 334 31.86 1.11 -18.69
CA ALA A 334 32.13 0.42 -17.43
C ALA A 334 31.09 0.73 -16.35
N LEU A 335 30.71 2.00 -16.15
CA LEU A 335 29.66 2.40 -15.20
C LEU A 335 28.29 1.84 -15.59
N TRP A 336 27.93 1.90 -16.88
CA TRP A 336 26.67 1.38 -17.40
C TRP A 336 26.59 -0.14 -17.23
N ARG A 337 27.63 -0.87 -17.63
CA ARG A 337 27.74 -2.32 -17.41
C ARG A 337 27.69 -2.64 -15.92
N SER A 338 28.45 -1.93 -15.08
CA SER A 338 28.49 -2.15 -13.63
C SER A 338 27.14 -1.91 -12.97
N ARG A 339 26.35 -0.93 -13.43
CA ARG A 339 25.01 -0.64 -12.92
C ARG A 339 23.99 -1.73 -13.27
N HIS A 340 24.14 -2.39 -14.42
CA HIS A 340 23.21 -3.42 -14.89
C HIS A 340 23.72 -4.86 -14.69
N SER A 341 24.90 -5.05 -14.09
CA SER A 341 25.46 -6.37 -13.74
C SER A 341 24.71 -7.06 -12.59
N SER A 342 23.85 -6.34 -11.87
CA SER A 342 23.00 -6.85 -10.79
C SER A 342 21.85 -5.87 -10.51
N LEU A 343 21.02 -6.16 -9.50
CA LEU A 343 20.03 -5.20 -8.98
C LEU A 343 20.66 -4.06 -8.15
N GLY A 344 21.95 -4.10 -7.83
CA GLY A 344 22.65 -2.99 -7.19
C GLY A 344 23.89 -3.41 -6.39
N VAL A 345 24.63 -2.39 -5.95
CA VAL A 345 25.66 -2.49 -4.89
C VAL A 345 25.08 -2.22 -3.50
N VAL A 346 23.85 -1.74 -3.44
CA VAL A 346 23.08 -1.51 -2.20
C VAL A 346 22.14 -2.67 -2.00
N GLY A 347 22.23 -3.29 -0.82
CA GLY A 347 21.27 -4.28 -0.33
C GLY A 347 20.39 -3.67 0.76
N PHE A 348 19.51 -4.50 1.31
CA PHE A 348 18.59 -4.08 2.35
C PHE A 348 18.69 -5.00 3.56
N GLN A 349 18.64 -4.40 4.76
CA GLN A 349 18.66 -5.10 6.04
C GLN A 349 17.87 -4.27 7.05
N GLY A 350 17.44 -4.87 8.17
CA GLY A 350 16.52 -4.18 9.06
C GLY A 350 16.08 -5.05 10.23
N LYS A 351 14.87 -4.81 10.73
CA LYS A 351 14.47 -5.24 12.07
C LYS A 351 13.06 -5.81 12.11
N PHE A 352 12.94 -6.99 12.73
CA PHE A 352 11.71 -7.53 13.29
C PHE A 352 11.77 -7.39 14.80
N VAL A 353 10.60 -7.19 15.40
CA VAL A 353 10.42 -7.13 16.84
C VAL A 353 9.15 -7.89 17.19
N TYR A 354 9.23 -8.78 18.17
CA TYR A 354 8.06 -9.38 18.80
C TYR A 354 8.36 -9.68 20.26
N LEU A 355 7.68 -8.95 21.16
CA LEU A 355 8.01 -8.96 22.59
C LEU A 355 9.53 -8.68 22.75
N ASP A 356 10.23 -9.48 23.56
CA ASP A 356 11.68 -9.33 23.80
C ASP A 356 12.58 -9.84 22.64
N LYS A 357 12.00 -10.48 21.61
CA LYS A 357 12.77 -11.00 20.47
C LYS A 357 13.02 -9.91 19.42
N VAL A 358 14.27 -9.80 18.97
CA VAL A 358 14.70 -8.94 17.86
C VAL A 358 15.55 -9.73 16.88
N ALA A 359 15.27 -9.60 15.58
CA ALA A 359 16.04 -10.26 14.51
C ALA A 359 16.33 -9.31 13.33
N SER A 360 17.34 -9.66 12.53
CA SER A 360 17.83 -8.88 11.37
C SER A 360 18.37 -9.78 10.25
N THR A 361 17.78 -9.76 9.05
CA THR A 361 18.28 -10.46 7.84
C THR A 361 18.33 -9.55 6.62
N GLN A 362 18.79 -10.10 5.50
CA GLN A 362 18.85 -9.45 4.19
C GLN A 362 17.51 -9.52 3.44
N CYS A 363 17.24 -8.48 2.64
CA CYS A 363 16.15 -8.44 1.67
C CYS A 363 16.52 -7.78 0.34
N GLY A 364 15.59 -7.86 -0.60
CA GLY A 364 15.58 -7.10 -1.84
C GLY A 364 14.40 -7.49 -2.73
N PHE A 365 14.24 -6.77 -3.85
CA PHE A 365 13.28 -7.12 -4.92
C PHE A 365 13.57 -8.48 -5.58
N LYS A 366 14.80 -9.02 -5.41
CA LYS A 366 15.11 -10.45 -5.57
C LYS A 366 16.13 -10.86 -4.51
N LEU A 367 15.95 -12.06 -3.97
CA LEU A 367 16.94 -12.74 -3.14
C LEU A 367 17.45 -13.98 -3.87
N ASN A 368 18.72 -14.31 -3.67
CA ASN A 368 19.33 -15.55 -4.15
C ASN A 368 19.66 -16.42 -2.94
N THR A 369 18.65 -17.15 -2.44
CA THR A 369 18.71 -18.00 -1.25
C THR A 369 17.78 -19.20 -1.40
N ASP A 370 18.11 -20.31 -0.73
CA ASP A 370 17.24 -21.47 -0.55
C ASP A 370 16.47 -21.42 0.78
N GLU A 371 16.67 -20.37 1.58
CA GLU A 371 15.91 -20.13 2.82
C GLU A 371 14.47 -19.72 2.54
N GLU A 372 13.57 -20.00 3.47
CA GLU A 372 12.19 -19.51 3.41
C GLU A 372 12.18 -17.97 3.43
N VAL A 373 11.24 -17.35 2.72
CA VAL A 373 11.12 -15.88 2.63
C VAL A 373 9.71 -15.40 2.99
N CYS A 374 9.63 -14.20 3.56
CA CYS A 374 8.40 -13.40 3.50
C CYS A 374 8.34 -12.67 2.16
N GLU A 375 7.12 -12.57 1.64
CA GLU A 375 6.77 -11.84 0.43
C GLU A 375 5.88 -10.66 0.82
N TYR A 376 6.36 -9.45 0.57
CA TYR A 376 5.58 -8.22 0.69
C TYR A 376 5.19 -7.77 -0.71
N LEU A 377 4.13 -8.41 -1.23
CA LEU A 377 3.54 -8.14 -2.54
C LEU A 377 2.62 -6.93 -2.48
N ASP A 378 2.81 -5.95 -3.36
CA ASP A 378 1.76 -5.01 -3.73
C ASP A 378 0.83 -5.66 -4.78
N PRO A 379 -0.47 -5.82 -4.52
CA PRO A 379 -1.39 -6.51 -5.43
C PRO A 379 -1.92 -5.63 -6.58
N GLU A 380 -1.72 -4.30 -6.52
CA GLU A 380 -2.08 -3.39 -7.61
C GLU A 380 -0.96 -3.37 -8.68
N ASP A 381 0.28 -3.12 -8.27
CA ASP A 381 1.45 -3.05 -9.17
C ASP A 381 2.12 -4.41 -9.46
N GLU A 382 1.79 -5.45 -8.69
CA GLU A 382 2.37 -6.80 -8.75
C GLU A 382 3.89 -6.85 -8.46
N GLU A 383 4.44 -5.81 -7.83
CA GLU A 383 5.81 -5.79 -7.33
C GLU A 383 5.88 -6.39 -5.91
N ALA A 384 6.83 -7.31 -5.70
CA ALA A 384 7.04 -7.96 -4.42
C ALA A 384 8.44 -7.69 -3.87
N PHE A 385 8.48 -7.35 -2.58
CA PHE A 385 9.73 -7.21 -1.83
C PHE A 385 9.97 -8.45 -0.96
N TYR A 386 11.13 -9.10 -1.12
CA TYR A 386 11.39 -10.44 -0.59
C TYR A 386 12.44 -10.49 0.50
N CYS A 387 12.24 -11.37 1.48
CA CYS A 387 12.89 -11.26 2.77
C CYS A 387 13.18 -12.56 3.54
N ILE A 388 14.46 -12.82 3.86
CA ILE A 388 14.93 -14.06 4.52
C ILE A 388 14.32 -14.27 5.91
N LYS A 389 14.00 -15.52 6.27
CA LYS A 389 13.36 -15.95 7.52
C LYS A 389 14.29 -16.51 8.65
N PRO A 390 14.73 -15.69 9.65
CA PRO A 390 15.48 -16.11 10.85
C PRO A 390 14.55 -16.62 11.97
N PRO A 391 14.92 -17.63 12.78
CA PRO A 391 14.02 -18.34 13.71
C PRO A 391 12.97 -17.60 14.58
N ASP A 392 11.79 -18.23 14.64
CA ASP A 392 10.70 -18.10 15.63
C ASP A 392 9.93 -16.75 15.73
N LEU A 393 9.59 -16.10 14.60
CA LEU A 393 8.92 -14.78 14.46
C LEU A 393 8.04 -14.62 13.16
N PRO A 394 6.71 -14.42 13.22
CA PRO A 394 5.85 -14.39 12.01
C PRO A 394 6.03 -13.14 11.14
N CYS A 395 5.85 -13.24 9.81
CA CYS A 395 6.10 -12.17 8.81
C CYS A 395 5.45 -10.80 9.11
N ASP A 396 4.39 -10.76 9.91
CA ASP A 396 3.75 -9.51 10.34
C ASP A 396 4.64 -8.64 11.26
N CYS A 397 5.62 -9.22 11.96
CA CYS A 397 6.44 -8.59 13.01
C CYS A 397 7.48 -7.55 12.52
N LEU A 398 7.25 -6.98 11.34
CA LEU A 398 8.15 -6.06 10.66
C LEU A 398 8.06 -4.63 11.17
N THR A 399 9.21 -4.04 11.57
CA THR A 399 9.29 -2.64 12.01
C THR A 399 10.17 -1.75 11.11
N ASP A 400 11.44 -2.11 10.88
CA ASP A 400 12.45 -1.15 10.40
C ASP A 400 13.37 -1.62 9.28
N MET A 401 13.87 -0.65 8.51
CA MET A 401 14.67 -0.79 7.29
C MET A 401 15.90 0.09 7.37
N ARG A 402 17.00 -0.40 6.82
CA ARG A 402 18.12 0.39 6.33
C ARG A 402 18.62 -0.16 5.00
N ALA A 403 19.06 0.74 4.14
CA ALA A 403 20.00 0.37 3.09
C ALA A 403 21.31 -0.09 3.74
N ILE A 404 21.96 -1.07 3.14
CA ILE A 404 23.32 -1.50 3.46
C ILE A 404 24.18 -1.47 2.19
N ASP A 405 25.44 -1.08 2.32
CA ASP A 405 26.43 -1.34 1.27
C ASP A 405 26.76 -2.84 1.28
N LEU A 406 26.72 -3.50 0.13
CA LEU A 406 27.10 -4.92 -0.01
C LEU A 406 28.62 -5.12 -0.12
N GLY A 407 29.38 -4.03 -0.29
CA GLY A 407 30.83 -4.08 -0.53
C GLY A 407 31.22 -4.62 -1.92
N VAL A 408 30.24 -4.82 -2.81
CA VAL A 408 30.44 -5.40 -4.15
C VAL A 408 30.70 -4.30 -5.17
N SER A 409 31.68 -4.50 -6.04
CA SER A 409 31.95 -3.63 -7.19
C SER A 409 32.09 -4.47 -8.45
N TYR A 410 31.33 -4.13 -9.49
CA TYR A 410 31.35 -4.81 -10.79
C TYR A 410 32.31 -4.13 -11.80
N LEU A 411 33.19 -3.27 -11.31
CA LEU A 411 34.31 -2.67 -12.04
C LEU A 411 35.57 -3.52 -11.86
N THR A 412 36.38 -3.66 -12.91
CA THR A 412 37.73 -4.24 -12.82
C THR A 412 38.67 -3.30 -12.06
N ASN A 413 39.88 -3.76 -11.74
CA ASN A 413 40.86 -2.91 -11.07
C ASN A 413 41.43 -1.83 -12.01
N GLU A 414 41.46 -2.13 -13.31
CA GLU A 414 41.85 -1.24 -14.39
C GLU A 414 40.80 -0.14 -14.59
N GLU A 415 39.52 -0.50 -14.59
CA GLU A 415 38.40 0.45 -14.66
C GLU A 415 38.33 1.37 -13.44
N LYS A 416 38.62 0.86 -12.23
CA LYS A 416 38.69 1.69 -11.01
C LYS A 416 39.71 2.82 -11.12
N ASN A 417 40.77 2.67 -11.93
CA ASN A 417 41.75 3.72 -12.15
C ASN A 417 41.20 4.91 -12.96
N ILE A 418 40.18 4.70 -13.81
CA ILE A 418 39.46 5.77 -14.51
C ILE A 418 38.81 6.73 -13.49
N PHE A 419 38.29 6.18 -12.38
CA PHE A 419 37.52 6.94 -11.39
C PHE A 419 38.35 7.52 -10.24
N GLN A 420 39.69 7.53 -10.37
CA GLN A 420 40.55 8.27 -9.44
C GLN A 420 40.35 9.78 -9.59
N ARG A 421 40.46 10.51 -8.48
CA ARG A 421 40.17 11.97 -8.42
C ARG A 421 41.05 12.83 -9.35
N SER A 422 42.20 12.33 -9.79
CA SER A 422 43.07 13.00 -10.78
C SER A 422 42.59 12.91 -12.22
N ASN A 423 41.62 12.03 -12.50
CA ASN A 423 41.22 11.58 -13.83
C ASN A 423 39.75 11.91 -14.15
N ILE A 424 38.96 12.33 -13.16
CA ILE A 424 37.59 12.83 -13.29
C ILE A 424 37.59 14.37 -13.37
N ALA A 425 36.72 14.93 -14.22
CA ALA A 425 36.52 16.39 -14.39
C ALA A 425 37.81 17.14 -14.76
N VAL A 426 38.54 16.59 -15.72
CA VAL A 426 39.81 17.14 -16.23
C VAL A 426 39.50 18.18 -17.31
N GLU A 427 39.88 19.44 -17.08
CA GLU A 427 39.83 20.51 -18.09
C GLU A 427 40.72 20.15 -19.29
N ILE A 428 40.19 20.28 -20.50
CA ILE A 428 40.89 20.01 -21.76
C ILE A 428 41.69 21.26 -22.17
N PRO A 429 43.01 21.13 -22.45
CA PRO A 429 43.83 22.22 -22.97
C PRO A 429 43.23 22.91 -24.22
N GLN A 430 43.04 24.22 -24.13
CA GLN A 430 42.57 25.07 -25.22
C GLN A 430 43.76 25.77 -25.89
N ASN A 431 43.79 25.85 -27.22
CA ASN A 431 44.79 26.65 -27.96
C ASN A 431 44.41 28.14 -28.08
N PHE A 432 43.29 28.54 -27.49
CA PHE A 432 42.77 29.91 -27.39
C PHE A 432 42.55 30.30 -25.92
N LYS A 433 42.38 31.60 -25.61
CA LYS A 433 42.26 32.12 -24.22
C LYS A 433 41.01 32.96 -23.94
N TYR A 434 40.66 33.81 -24.90
CA TYR A 434 39.49 34.68 -24.87
C TYR A 434 38.92 34.75 -26.28
N ILE A 435 37.62 34.97 -26.37
CA ILE A 435 36.89 35.20 -27.61
C ILE A 435 36.16 36.53 -27.44
N ASP A 436 36.35 37.44 -28.38
CA ASP A 436 35.71 38.76 -28.38
C ASP A 436 34.38 38.68 -29.16
N VAL A 437 33.27 38.76 -28.42
CA VAL A 437 31.91 38.79 -28.96
C VAL A 437 31.42 40.24 -29.00
N ALA A 438 30.71 40.65 -30.04
CA ALA A 438 30.21 42.02 -30.21
C ALA A 438 28.86 42.08 -30.93
N THR A 439 28.21 43.24 -30.90
CA THR A 439 27.13 43.58 -31.84
C THR A 439 27.68 43.87 -33.23
N CYS A 440 27.34 43.03 -34.22
CA CYS A 440 27.77 43.19 -35.60
C CYS A 440 26.70 43.90 -36.45
N GLU A 441 27.07 44.98 -37.14
CA GLU A 441 26.24 45.52 -38.21
C GLU A 441 26.17 44.50 -39.37
N GLY A 442 24.96 44.08 -39.71
CA GLY A 442 24.74 42.97 -40.65
C GLY A 442 24.17 41.70 -40.01
N CYS A 443 23.98 41.64 -38.69
CA CYS A 443 23.06 40.66 -38.11
C CYS A 443 21.69 40.78 -38.80
N PRO A 444 21.11 39.71 -39.37
CA PRO A 444 19.73 39.76 -39.82
C PRO A 444 18.86 40.00 -38.58
N SER A 445 18.21 41.16 -38.54
CA SER A 445 17.09 41.38 -37.63
C SER A 445 16.08 40.25 -37.83
N LEU A 446 15.37 39.88 -36.77
CA LEU A 446 14.53 38.69 -36.74
C LEU A 446 13.25 38.88 -37.57
N LYS A 447 13.42 38.88 -38.90
CA LYS A 447 12.36 38.76 -39.88
C LYS A 447 11.69 37.42 -39.64
N LEU A 448 10.55 37.45 -38.94
CA LEU A 448 9.57 36.38 -38.90
C LEU A 448 9.13 36.08 -40.34
N ASN A 449 9.86 35.20 -41.01
CA ASN A 449 9.60 34.85 -42.39
C ASN A 449 8.41 33.87 -42.44
N TYR A 450 7.21 34.43 -42.47
CA TYR A 450 5.95 33.71 -42.69
C TYR A 450 5.84 33.17 -44.13
N SER A 451 6.76 32.28 -44.50
CA SER A 451 6.79 31.56 -45.78
C SER A 451 7.38 30.14 -45.63
N GLY A 452 7.02 29.44 -44.55
CA GLY A 452 7.54 28.10 -44.22
C GLY A 452 6.54 27.07 -43.69
N ILE A 453 5.24 27.40 -43.61
CA ILE A 453 4.20 26.47 -43.10
C ILE A 453 3.18 26.14 -44.21
N VAL A 454 3.65 25.49 -45.30
CA VAL A 454 2.78 24.77 -46.25
C VAL A 454 3.51 23.53 -46.80
N SER A 455 3.51 22.44 -46.03
CA SER A 455 3.64 21.05 -46.54
C SER A 455 3.65 20.02 -45.40
N LEU A 456 2.46 19.76 -44.83
CA LEU A 456 2.03 18.48 -44.19
C LEU A 456 0.74 18.68 -43.36
N ILE A 457 -0.32 19.19 -44.01
CA ILE A 457 -1.70 18.94 -43.59
C ILE A 457 -2.41 18.36 -44.83
N PRO A 458 -3.08 17.19 -44.74
CA PRO A 458 -3.84 16.64 -45.85
C PRO A 458 -5.03 17.55 -46.24
N ASN A 459 -5.39 17.53 -47.52
CA ASN A 459 -6.40 18.40 -48.14
C ASN A 459 -7.69 18.60 -47.31
N GLY A 460 -8.01 19.86 -46.97
CA GLY A 460 -9.31 20.22 -46.40
C GLY A 460 -9.46 21.71 -46.07
N TYR A 461 -10.48 22.33 -46.67
CA TYR A 461 -11.05 23.65 -46.35
C TYR A 461 -10.22 24.92 -46.66
N THR A 462 -10.95 25.96 -47.07
CA THR A 462 -10.42 27.25 -47.56
C THR A 462 -10.75 28.42 -46.63
N VAL A 463 -9.97 29.51 -46.75
CA VAL A 463 -10.07 30.68 -45.88
C VAL A 463 -11.33 31.51 -46.15
N LYS A 464 -12.18 31.65 -45.13
CA LYS A 464 -13.01 32.85 -44.84
C LYS A 464 -13.65 32.71 -43.46
N GLY A 465 -13.17 33.46 -42.45
CA GLY A 465 -13.84 33.44 -41.13
C GLY A 465 -13.10 33.89 -39.88
N LEU A 466 -11.85 34.40 -39.93
CA LEU A 466 -11.21 34.92 -38.70
C LEU A 466 -10.20 36.07 -38.92
N ILE A 467 -10.59 37.08 -39.70
CA ILE A 467 -9.98 38.42 -39.58
C ILE A 467 -10.87 39.24 -38.65
N GLY A 468 -10.58 39.14 -37.35
CA GLY A 468 -11.29 39.82 -36.28
C GLY A 468 -10.71 39.42 -34.93
N LEU A 469 -10.42 40.42 -34.08
CA LEU A 469 -9.84 40.26 -32.74
C LEU A 469 -8.45 39.58 -32.68
N ILE A 470 -7.42 40.33 -33.08
CA ILE A 470 -6.28 40.74 -32.23
C ILE A 470 -5.56 41.86 -33.01
N GLY A 471 -5.72 43.11 -32.56
CA GLY A 471 -5.34 44.28 -33.36
C GLY A 471 -5.62 45.61 -32.68
N CYS A 472 -5.28 45.74 -31.39
CA CYS A 472 -5.33 46.98 -30.63
C CYS A 472 -4.29 46.98 -29.50
N TYR A 473 -3.86 48.17 -29.10
CA TYR A 473 -2.96 48.50 -27.97
C TYR A 473 -1.51 48.02 -28.04
N LEU A 474 -0.74 48.78 -28.80
CA LEU A 474 0.55 49.32 -28.35
C LEU A 474 0.39 50.86 -28.19
N ILE A 475 1.31 51.52 -27.49
CA ILE A 475 1.49 52.99 -27.32
C ILE A 475 0.68 53.70 -26.20
N CYS A 476 1.44 54.09 -25.16
CA CYS A 476 1.41 55.30 -24.30
C CYS A 476 0.12 55.99 -23.83
N SER A 477 0.01 56.20 -22.50
CA SER A 477 -0.08 57.57 -21.93
C SER A 477 0.36 57.67 -20.44
N MET A 478 1.22 58.63 -20.14
CA MET A 478 1.39 59.41 -18.87
C MET A 478 1.60 58.72 -17.50
N GLY A 479 2.65 59.17 -16.78
CA GLY A 479 2.74 59.16 -15.30
C GLY A 479 2.13 60.44 -14.68
N PRO A 480 2.43 60.85 -13.42
CA PRO A 480 3.77 60.79 -12.79
C PRO A 480 3.81 60.44 -11.27
N THR A 481 5.03 60.41 -10.69
CA THR A 481 5.39 60.51 -9.23
C THR A 481 4.76 59.51 -8.23
N HIS A 482 5.48 58.83 -7.31
CA HIS A 482 6.58 59.29 -6.45
C HIS A 482 7.49 58.12 -5.94
N THR A 483 8.58 58.45 -5.25
CA THR A 483 9.50 57.59 -4.47
C THR A 483 8.86 57.02 -3.17
N ARG A 484 9.34 55.99 -2.44
CA ARG A 484 10.65 55.27 -2.35
C ARG A 484 10.50 53.94 -1.53
N THR A 485 11.47 53.01 -1.64
CA THR A 485 11.79 51.86 -0.71
C THR A 485 10.69 50.80 -0.45
N PHE A 486 10.97 49.47 -0.44
CA PHE A 486 11.86 48.73 0.50
C PHE A 486 12.43 47.41 -0.11
N ARG A 487 13.23 46.64 0.68
CA ARG A 487 13.75 45.30 0.33
C ARG A 487 12.66 44.20 0.40
N PRO A 488 12.91 43.00 -0.16
CA PRO A 488 13.39 41.91 0.72
C PRO A 488 14.51 41.02 0.12
N ASP A 489 15.17 40.25 0.99
CA ASP A 489 16.04 39.10 0.67
C ASP A 489 15.23 37.77 0.79
N PRO A 490 15.73 36.62 0.28
CA PRO A 490 14.88 35.49 -0.12
C PRO A 490 14.66 34.39 0.94
N PRO A 491 13.64 33.52 0.76
CA PRO A 491 13.50 32.25 1.46
C PRO A 491 14.27 31.10 0.76
N GLU A 492 14.49 30.02 1.52
CA GLU A 492 15.15 28.78 1.09
C GLU A 492 14.23 27.87 0.26
N GLY A 493 14.79 26.90 -0.48
CA GLY A 493 13.98 25.83 -1.09
C GLY A 493 14.76 24.84 -1.97
N ARG A 494 15.00 23.61 -1.50
CA ARG A 494 15.57 22.52 -2.30
C ARG A 494 14.46 21.77 -3.06
N PRO A 495 14.60 21.52 -4.38
CA PRO A 495 13.76 20.52 -5.06
C PRO A 495 14.22 19.09 -4.73
N PHE A 496 13.24 18.18 -4.64
CA PHE A 496 13.33 16.72 -4.78
C PHE A 496 14.47 15.96 -4.06
N LEU A 497 14.07 15.29 -2.97
CA LEU A 497 14.67 14.01 -2.60
C LEU A 497 14.16 12.89 -3.52
N ARG A 498 14.90 11.79 -3.55
CA ARG A 498 14.68 10.60 -4.40
C ARG A 498 13.53 9.73 -3.88
N ALA A 499 13.01 8.87 -4.76
CA ALA A 499 11.93 7.93 -4.47
C ALA A 499 12.15 7.04 -3.23
N GLU A 500 11.05 6.85 -2.50
CA GLU A 500 10.50 5.63 -1.90
C GLU A 500 11.40 4.53 -1.28
N ARG A 501 11.10 4.26 0.00
CA ARG A 501 10.65 2.99 0.65
C ARG A 501 11.17 1.58 0.24
N LYS A 502 10.96 0.53 1.06
CA LYS A 502 11.17 0.31 2.53
C LYS A 502 10.87 -1.17 2.95
N ILE A 503 11.59 -1.65 3.99
CA ILE A 503 11.39 -2.79 4.95
C ILE A 503 11.59 -4.29 4.54
N VAL A 504 11.73 -5.22 5.52
CA VAL A 504 12.67 -6.40 5.64
C VAL A 504 12.06 -7.71 6.31
N ILE A 505 12.74 -8.89 6.43
CA ILE A 505 12.55 -10.15 7.31
C ILE A 505 11.19 -10.96 7.28
N SER A 506 10.75 -12.04 8.03
CA SER A 506 11.22 -13.12 9.00
C SER A 506 10.15 -14.30 9.23
N ALA A 507 10.24 -15.62 9.61
CA ALA A 507 11.13 -16.59 10.36
C ALA A 507 10.95 -18.16 10.19
N TYR A 508 11.75 -18.98 10.92
CA TYR A 508 11.88 -20.49 11.01
C TYR A 508 11.17 -21.16 12.26
N ASN A 509 11.07 -22.52 12.32
CA ASN A 509 10.92 -23.51 13.47
C ASN A 509 9.62 -23.68 14.35
N PRO A 510 9.30 -24.92 14.82
CA PRO A 510 9.16 -25.29 16.27
C PRO A 510 9.37 -26.82 16.65
N LYS A 511 8.97 -27.32 17.87
CA LYS A 511 9.16 -28.75 18.35
C LYS A 511 8.08 -29.37 19.29
N MET A 512 7.72 -30.67 19.05
CA MET A 512 7.15 -31.71 19.97
C MET A 512 5.68 -31.53 20.48
N SER A 513 4.95 -32.46 21.16
CA SER A 513 5.24 -33.76 21.84
C SER A 513 4.14 -34.89 21.69
N ARG A 514 3.79 -35.70 22.73
CA ARG A 514 2.91 -36.92 22.83
C ARG A 514 2.49 -37.18 24.32
N PRO A 515 1.70 -38.21 24.80
CA PRO A 515 1.00 -39.42 24.24
C PRO A 515 -0.53 -39.48 24.64
N PRO A 516 -1.29 -40.58 25.03
CA PRO A 516 -1.19 -42.07 24.97
C PRO A 516 -2.51 -42.88 24.58
N THR A 517 -2.55 -44.19 24.90
CA THR A 517 -3.66 -45.21 25.07
C THR A 517 -4.68 -45.60 23.95
N ARG A 518 -4.47 -46.82 23.39
CA ARG A 518 -5.43 -47.93 22.98
C ARG A 518 -6.82 -47.59 22.37
N ARG A 519 -7.25 -48.12 21.21
CA ARG A 519 -7.58 -49.56 20.95
C ARG A 519 -7.79 -49.96 19.45
N LYS A 520 -7.62 -51.26 19.16
CA LYS A 520 -7.67 -52.08 17.91
C LYS A 520 -8.77 -51.84 16.83
N ARG A 521 -8.39 -51.94 15.53
CA ARG A 521 -8.91 -52.81 14.40
C ARG A 521 -8.26 -52.35 13.05
N ARG A 522 -8.63 -52.84 11.85
CA ARG A 522 -8.11 -54.05 11.11
C ARG A 522 -7.78 -53.65 9.63
N VAL A 523 -6.72 -54.13 8.95
CA VAL A 523 -6.60 -55.31 8.03
C VAL A 523 -7.68 -55.33 6.91
N VAL A 524 -7.34 -55.25 5.59
CA VAL A 524 -6.84 -56.32 4.67
C VAL A 524 -6.04 -55.79 3.44
N VAL A 525 -4.97 -56.53 3.06
CA VAL A 525 -4.27 -56.78 1.76
C VAL A 525 -4.55 -55.89 0.50
N ARG A 526 -3.61 -55.40 -0.34
CA ARG A 526 -2.15 -55.58 -0.64
C ARG A 526 -1.74 -56.47 -1.84
N ILE A 527 -1.56 -55.86 -3.02
CA ILE A 527 -0.61 -56.25 -4.08
C ILE A 527 -0.02 -54.94 -4.69
N LYS A 528 1.24 -54.73 -5.13
CA LYS A 528 2.60 -55.20 -4.74
C LYS A 528 3.47 -55.61 -5.96
N ASN A 529 4.56 -54.86 -6.17
CA ASN A 529 5.76 -55.11 -7.01
C ASN A 529 5.66 -54.98 -8.55
N LEU A 530 6.48 -54.07 -9.10
CA LEU A 530 7.43 -54.40 -10.18
C LEU A 530 8.69 -53.51 -10.10
N ARG A 531 9.78 -54.05 -9.52
CA ARG A 531 11.12 -53.42 -9.46
C ARG A 531 12.01 -54.01 -10.57
N ILE A 532 11.85 -53.58 -11.83
CA ILE A 532 12.77 -53.95 -12.92
C ILE A 532 12.92 -52.74 -13.87
N PHE A 533 13.82 -51.81 -13.56
CA PHE A 533 14.40 -50.88 -14.56
C PHE A 533 15.69 -50.18 -14.07
N GLU A 534 15.83 -49.91 -12.77
CA GLU A 534 16.97 -49.18 -12.16
C GLU A 534 18.31 -49.95 -12.13
N LYS A 535 18.48 -51.04 -12.89
CA LYS A 535 19.67 -51.93 -12.81
C LYS A 535 20.41 -52.14 -14.15
N TRP A 536 20.31 -51.18 -15.06
CA TRP A 536 20.90 -51.26 -16.42
C TRP A 536 21.63 -49.98 -16.89
N VAL A 537 21.84 -48.99 -16.00
CA VAL A 537 22.50 -47.70 -16.34
C VAL A 537 23.58 -47.36 -15.31
N THR A 538 24.36 -48.36 -14.90
CA THR A 538 25.42 -48.20 -13.86
C THR A 538 26.75 -48.84 -14.25
N GLU A 539 26.89 -49.38 -15.47
CA GLU A 539 28.15 -49.83 -16.04
C GLU A 539 28.31 -49.33 -17.48
N LEU A 540 29.09 -48.26 -17.65
CA LEU A 540 30.02 -48.08 -18.77
C LEU A 540 30.88 -46.84 -18.48
N ASN A 541 32.10 -47.08 -18.01
CA ASN A 541 33.02 -46.05 -17.55
C ASN A 541 34.11 -45.83 -18.62
N ILE A 542 34.02 -44.75 -19.41
CA ILE A 542 34.99 -44.43 -20.47
C ILE A 542 35.66 -43.09 -20.17
N HIS A 543 36.88 -43.18 -19.65
CA HIS A 543 37.84 -42.07 -19.55
C HIS A 543 38.72 -42.04 -20.81
N ARG A 544 39.11 -40.83 -21.25
CA ARG A 544 40.14 -40.53 -22.28
C ARG A 544 39.90 -41.09 -23.70
N ILE A 545 39.79 -40.17 -24.66
CA ILE A 545 40.76 -39.98 -25.75
C ILE A 545 40.74 -38.48 -26.11
N PHE A 546 41.88 -37.92 -26.49
CA PHE A 546 42.07 -36.51 -26.83
C PHE A 546 43.27 -36.40 -27.78
N LEU A 547 43.29 -35.39 -28.67
CA LEU A 547 44.31 -35.16 -29.72
C LEU A 547 44.21 -36.17 -30.89
N CYS A 548 44.62 -35.85 -32.13
CA CYS A 548 45.45 -34.71 -32.57
C CYS A 548 44.89 -33.98 -33.83
N ASN A 549 45.64 -32.98 -34.31
CA ASN A 549 45.23 -32.00 -35.34
C ASN A 549 45.60 -32.39 -36.79
N SER A 550 44.96 -31.68 -37.74
CA SER A 550 45.49 -31.18 -39.02
C SER A 550 46.17 -32.15 -40.01
N HIS A 551 45.58 -32.30 -41.22
CA HIS A 551 45.98 -31.52 -42.42
C HIS A 551 45.16 -31.91 -43.67
N GLY A 552 44.92 -30.94 -44.56
CA GLY A 552 44.90 -31.16 -46.02
C GLY A 552 43.60 -31.54 -46.74
N THR A 553 43.36 -30.79 -47.83
CA THR A 553 42.71 -31.18 -49.10
C THR A 553 41.24 -31.58 -49.16
N ASP A 554 40.65 -31.29 -50.31
CA ASP A 554 39.23 -31.43 -50.66
C ASP A 554 38.82 -32.86 -51.02
N GLU A 555 37.62 -33.28 -50.62
CA GLU A 555 36.65 -33.91 -51.54
C GLU A 555 35.23 -33.94 -50.92
N TYR A 556 34.21 -34.00 -51.78
CA TYR A 556 32.80 -33.97 -51.37
C TYR A 556 32.29 -35.40 -51.12
N GLN A 557 32.08 -35.79 -49.85
CA GLN A 557 31.37 -37.03 -49.50
C GLN A 557 30.18 -36.79 -48.56
N SER A 558 29.12 -37.58 -48.78
CA SER A 558 27.84 -37.50 -48.09
C SER A 558 27.88 -38.19 -46.72
N PHE A 559 27.76 -37.41 -45.64
CA PHE A 559 27.60 -37.98 -44.30
C PHE A 559 26.13 -38.25 -43.97
N THR A 560 25.81 -39.53 -43.80
CA THR A 560 24.54 -40.00 -43.22
C THR A 560 24.45 -39.61 -41.74
N VAL A 561 23.34 -38.97 -41.35
CA VAL A 561 23.09 -38.60 -39.94
C VAL A 561 22.95 -39.87 -39.09
N ASN A 562 23.85 -40.06 -38.15
CA ASN A 562 23.94 -41.31 -37.40
C ASN A 562 22.86 -41.40 -36.31
N HIS A 563 22.28 -42.59 -36.13
CA HIS A 563 21.06 -42.82 -35.35
C HIS A 563 21.18 -42.39 -33.87
N THR A 564 22.41 -42.35 -33.33
CA THR A 564 22.75 -41.84 -31.99
C THR A 564 22.49 -40.34 -31.81
N GLN A 565 22.70 -39.50 -32.84
CA GLN A 565 22.45 -38.06 -32.74
C GLN A 565 20.95 -37.76 -32.63
N TYR A 566 20.12 -38.50 -33.38
CA TYR A 566 18.67 -38.35 -33.32
C TYR A 566 18.11 -38.74 -31.93
N VAL A 567 18.63 -39.82 -31.34
CA VAL A 567 18.29 -40.24 -29.97
C VAL A 567 18.75 -39.23 -28.93
N LEU A 568 19.94 -38.63 -29.09
CA LEU A 568 20.45 -37.57 -28.21
C LEU A 568 19.58 -36.30 -28.26
N CYS A 569 19.22 -35.84 -29.45
CA CYS A 569 18.28 -34.72 -29.61
C CYS A 569 16.91 -35.03 -29.01
N ALA A 570 16.36 -36.23 -29.26
CA ALA A 570 15.10 -36.65 -28.65
C ALA A 570 15.18 -36.68 -27.12
N PHE A 571 16.25 -37.20 -26.53
CA PHE A 571 16.47 -37.20 -25.07
C PHE A 571 16.65 -35.79 -24.49
N LEU A 572 17.31 -34.88 -25.21
CA LEU A 572 17.48 -33.49 -24.80
C LEU A 572 16.14 -32.72 -24.85
N VAL A 573 15.35 -32.90 -25.91
CA VAL A 573 14.00 -32.34 -26.02
C VAL A 573 13.08 -32.93 -24.95
N PHE A 574 13.12 -34.24 -24.68
CA PHE A 574 12.36 -34.85 -23.59
C PHE A 574 12.82 -34.35 -22.21
N ARG A 575 14.12 -34.10 -21.99
CA ARG A 575 14.62 -33.49 -20.75
C ARG A 575 14.16 -32.05 -20.60
N LEU A 576 14.27 -31.23 -21.65
CA LEU A 576 13.86 -29.83 -21.64
C LEU A 576 12.34 -29.71 -21.44
N CYS A 577 11.54 -30.45 -22.20
CA CYS A 577 10.08 -30.50 -22.06
C CYS A 577 9.67 -31.03 -20.68
N ARG A 578 10.34 -32.06 -20.14
CA ARG A 578 10.11 -32.53 -18.76
C ARG A 578 10.58 -31.50 -17.71
N GLN A 579 11.58 -30.68 -17.98
CA GLN A 579 12.00 -29.60 -17.08
C GLN A 579 11.02 -28.42 -17.10
N THR A 580 10.55 -27.98 -18.27
CA THR A 580 9.51 -26.94 -18.37
C THR A 580 8.18 -27.42 -17.80
N MET A 581 7.75 -28.65 -18.12
CA MET A 581 6.56 -29.25 -17.47
C MET A 581 6.75 -29.40 -15.96
N ASN A 582 7.92 -29.84 -15.45
CA ASN A 582 8.16 -29.88 -14.01
C ASN A 582 8.18 -28.49 -13.35
N MET A 583 8.63 -27.45 -14.06
CA MET A 583 8.55 -26.06 -13.60
C MET A 583 7.10 -25.56 -13.57
N GLN A 584 6.36 -25.75 -14.67
CA GLN A 584 4.95 -25.36 -14.79
C GLN A 584 4.07 -26.12 -13.79
N MET A 585 4.26 -27.43 -13.63
CA MET A 585 3.60 -28.24 -12.60
C MET A 585 3.94 -27.75 -11.19
N LYS A 586 5.18 -27.29 -10.94
CA LYS A 586 5.54 -26.68 -9.65
C LYS A 586 4.83 -25.35 -9.43
N THR A 587 4.88 -24.40 -10.37
CA THR A 587 4.18 -23.10 -10.20
C THR A 587 2.67 -23.26 -10.16
N LEU A 588 2.09 -24.20 -10.93
CA LEU A 588 0.69 -24.61 -10.79
C LEU A 588 0.41 -25.14 -9.39
N SER A 589 1.17 -26.12 -8.89
CA SER A 589 0.94 -26.68 -7.55
C SER A 589 1.08 -25.67 -6.40
N VAL A 590 1.98 -24.69 -6.52
CA VAL A 590 2.14 -23.61 -5.53
C VAL A 590 0.99 -22.60 -5.61
N ASN A 591 0.54 -22.25 -6.83
CA ASN A 591 -0.62 -21.39 -7.02
C ASN A 591 -1.92 -22.07 -6.57
N GLU A 592 -2.07 -23.37 -6.81
CA GLU A 592 -3.16 -24.22 -6.30
C GLU A 592 -3.14 -24.28 -4.76
N GLU A 593 -1.97 -24.51 -4.14
CA GLU A 593 -1.86 -24.52 -2.67
C GLU A 593 -2.16 -23.15 -2.05
N LEU A 594 -1.73 -22.06 -2.69
CA LEU A 594 -2.04 -20.69 -2.26
C LEU A 594 -3.53 -20.35 -2.44
N ALA A 595 -4.12 -20.73 -3.57
CA ALA A 595 -5.55 -20.58 -3.82
C ALA A 595 -6.39 -21.37 -2.80
N LEU A 596 -6.02 -22.63 -2.53
CA LEU A 596 -6.67 -23.47 -1.52
C LEU A 596 -6.53 -22.89 -0.10
N LYS A 597 -5.38 -22.29 0.25
CA LYS A 597 -5.20 -21.56 1.52
C LYS A 597 -6.12 -20.34 1.61
N LYS A 598 -6.23 -19.53 0.54
CA LYS A 598 -7.14 -18.37 0.49
C LYS A 598 -8.61 -18.81 0.56
N GLU A 599 -9.00 -19.83 -0.20
CA GLU A 599 -10.36 -20.39 -0.15
C GLU A 599 -10.71 -20.95 1.23
N LYS A 600 -9.79 -21.67 1.88
CA LYS A 600 -9.96 -22.15 3.26
C LYS A 600 -10.15 -20.99 4.24
N ALA A 601 -9.34 -19.94 4.15
CA ALA A 601 -9.47 -18.76 5.00
C ALA A 601 -10.80 -18.01 4.76
N ARG A 602 -11.25 -17.91 3.51
CA ARG A 602 -12.56 -17.37 3.12
C ARG A 602 -13.72 -18.17 3.72
N ASN A 603 -13.63 -19.51 3.66
CA ASN A 603 -14.64 -20.40 4.22
C ASN A 603 -14.66 -20.32 5.76
N GLU A 604 -13.50 -20.25 6.43
CA GLU A 604 -13.41 -20.03 7.88
C GLU A 604 -13.98 -18.67 8.32
N LEU A 605 -13.73 -17.60 7.55
CA LEU A 605 -14.32 -16.28 7.80
C LEU A 605 -15.84 -16.30 7.62
N LYS A 606 -16.34 -16.94 6.56
CA LYS A 606 -17.77 -17.09 6.29
C LYS A 606 -18.50 -17.90 7.37
N ILE A 607 -17.87 -18.95 7.90
CA ILE A 607 -18.37 -19.72 9.03
C ILE A 607 -18.50 -18.81 10.27
N LYS A 608 -17.45 -18.09 10.65
CA LYS A 608 -17.46 -17.18 11.81
C LYS A 608 -18.49 -16.05 11.69
N ILE A 609 -18.69 -15.50 10.48
CA ILE A 609 -19.75 -14.51 10.22
C ILE A 609 -21.14 -15.11 10.52
N ASN A 610 -21.39 -16.34 10.04
CA ASN A 610 -22.66 -17.03 10.26
C ASN A 610 -22.86 -17.45 11.71
N GLU A 611 -21.80 -17.88 12.41
CA GLU A 611 -21.85 -18.24 13.84
C GLU A 611 -22.29 -17.04 14.70
N ILE A 612 -21.65 -15.88 14.52
CA ILE A 612 -21.99 -14.65 15.26
C ILE A 612 -23.37 -14.12 14.84
N PHE A 613 -23.71 -14.19 13.55
CA PHE A 613 -25.04 -13.80 13.08
C PHE A 613 -26.13 -14.68 13.71
N ASN A 614 -25.96 -16.00 13.72
CA ASN A 614 -26.90 -16.93 14.33
C ASN A 614 -27.00 -16.74 15.86
N LYS A 615 -25.87 -16.46 16.54
CA LYS A 615 -25.85 -16.14 17.97
C LYS A 615 -26.75 -14.94 18.31
N ILE A 616 -26.77 -13.92 17.45
CA ILE A 616 -27.60 -12.72 17.62
C ILE A 616 -29.03 -12.96 17.13
N GLN A 617 -29.23 -13.66 16.00
CA GLN A 617 -30.54 -14.05 15.49
C GLN A 617 -31.36 -14.84 16.54
N ASN A 618 -30.71 -15.68 17.33
CA ASN A 618 -31.34 -16.44 18.42
C ASN A 618 -31.77 -15.58 19.63
N LEU A 619 -31.35 -14.30 19.69
CA LEU A 619 -31.81 -13.32 20.68
C LEU A 619 -32.95 -12.43 20.15
N ILE A 620 -33.32 -12.56 18.87
CA ILE A 620 -34.39 -11.78 18.26
C ILE A 620 -35.71 -12.57 18.38
N PRO A 621 -36.81 -11.97 18.86
CA PRO A 621 -38.12 -12.61 18.85
C PRO A 621 -38.56 -13.01 17.43
N ASN A 622 -39.46 -14.00 17.38
CA ASN A 622 -40.15 -14.42 16.16
C ASN A 622 -41.66 -14.11 16.29
N SER A 623 -41.99 -12.82 16.44
CA SER A 623 -43.34 -12.34 16.76
C SER A 623 -43.95 -11.58 15.59
N THR A 624 -45.17 -11.94 15.17
CA THR A 624 -45.81 -11.36 13.97
C THR A 624 -46.82 -10.26 14.30
N CYS A 625 -46.61 -9.06 13.74
CA CYS A 625 -47.57 -7.96 13.83
C CYS A 625 -48.77 -8.21 12.90
N THR A 626 -49.72 -9.04 13.33
CA THR A 626 -51.00 -9.24 12.62
C THR A 626 -51.99 -8.09 12.85
N PHE A 627 -52.03 -7.54 14.06
CA PHE A 627 -52.87 -6.40 14.43
C PHE A 627 -52.14 -5.53 15.44
N PHE A 628 -52.06 -4.22 15.19
CA PHE A 628 -51.41 -3.25 16.08
C PHE A 628 -51.96 -3.29 17.52
N ASN A 629 -53.25 -3.55 17.71
CA ASN A 629 -53.84 -3.58 19.05
C ASN A 629 -53.37 -4.76 19.94
N ARG A 630 -52.73 -5.79 19.35
CA ARG A 630 -52.15 -6.94 20.07
C ARG A 630 -50.65 -6.79 20.39
N THR A 631 -49.99 -5.75 19.86
CA THR A 631 -48.58 -5.47 20.16
C THR A 631 -48.43 -4.92 21.59
N THR A 632 -47.24 -5.05 22.17
CA THR A 632 -47.00 -4.63 23.55
C THR A 632 -47.18 -3.13 23.73
N SER A 633 -47.99 -2.73 24.73
CA SER A 633 -48.33 -1.34 25.01
C SER A 633 -47.73 -0.87 26.32
N GLY A 634 -46.72 0.01 26.24
CA GLY A 634 -46.06 0.56 27.44
C GLY A 634 -47.03 1.26 28.39
N LYS A 635 -48.10 1.90 27.87
CA LYS A 635 -49.13 2.60 28.67
C LYS A 635 -50.11 1.68 29.41
N LYS A 636 -50.18 0.39 29.04
CA LYS A 636 -51.01 -0.64 29.69
C LYS A 636 -50.18 -1.58 30.56
N SER A 637 -48.88 -1.65 30.30
CA SER A 637 -47.92 -2.45 31.06
C SER A 637 -47.68 -1.85 32.45
N ILE A 638 -47.18 -2.65 33.39
CA ILE A 638 -47.04 -2.25 34.80
C ILE A 638 -45.66 -2.66 35.34
N ALA A 639 -45.00 -1.73 36.04
CA ALA A 639 -43.77 -1.97 36.78
C ALA A 639 -44.02 -1.96 38.30
N PHE A 640 -43.44 -2.93 39.01
CA PHE A 640 -43.47 -3.01 40.48
C PHE A 640 -42.17 -3.59 41.03
N ILE A 641 -41.82 -3.24 42.27
CA ILE A 641 -40.65 -3.81 42.94
C ILE A 641 -41.00 -5.23 43.42
N ARG A 642 -40.08 -6.19 43.20
CA ARG A 642 -40.34 -7.61 43.43
C ARG A 642 -40.52 -7.97 44.91
N ASP A 643 -39.63 -7.46 45.75
CA ASP A 643 -39.56 -7.73 47.19
C ASP A 643 -39.51 -6.38 47.95
N PRO A 644 -40.64 -5.66 48.07
CA PRO A 644 -40.67 -4.26 48.48
C PRO A 644 -40.30 -4.05 49.96
N ARG A 645 -39.11 -3.49 50.20
CA ARG A 645 -38.63 -3.02 51.51
C ARG A 645 -38.82 -1.51 51.70
N THR A 646 -38.78 -1.07 52.96
CA THR A 646 -38.78 0.36 53.34
C THR A 646 -37.46 1.07 53.03
N GLN A 647 -36.36 0.32 52.95
CA GLN A 647 -35.00 0.82 52.70
C GLN A 647 -34.19 -0.30 52.04
N TYR A 648 -33.23 0.08 51.19
CA TYR A 648 -32.31 -0.83 50.49
C TYR A 648 -30.86 -0.44 50.76
N CYS A 649 -29.95 -1.41 50.62
CA CYS A 649 -28.54 -1.23 50.92
C CYS A 649 -27.71 -0.89 49.67
N ILE A 650 -26.69 -0.04 49.81
CA ILE A 650 -25.60 0.01 48.82
C ILE A 650 -24.98 -1.39 48.69
N GLY A 651 -24.79 -1.85 47.46
CA GLY A 651 -24.17 -3.14 47.16
C GLY A 651 -25.14 -4.28 46.86
N GLU A 652 -26.46 -4.12 47.06
CA GLU A 652 -27.45 -5.10 46.59
C GLU A 652 -28.06 -4.71 45.22
N ASP A 653 -28.70 -5.68 44.56
CA ASP A 653 -29.47 -5.46 43.32
C ASP A 653 -30.94 -5.17 43.66
N LEU A 654 -31.45 -4.00 43.26
CA LEU A 654 -32.89 -3.73 43.23
C LEU A 654 -33.52 -4.47 42.04
N VAL A 655 -34.46 -5.37 42.32
CA VAL A 655 -35.21 -6.11 41.29
C VAL A 655 -36.58 -5.47 41.06
N VAL A 656 -36.78 -4.93 39.85
CA VAL A 656 -38.08 -4.43 39.37
C VAL A 656 -38.66 -5.45 38.40
N GLN A 657 -39.86 -5.97 38.68
CA GLN A 657 -40.60 -6.79 37.73
C GLN A 657 -41.46 -5.89 36.83
N LEU A 658 -41.41 -6.19 35.52
CA LEU A 658 -42.36 -5.66 34.54
C LEU A 658 -43.32 -6.77 34.15
N ASP A 659 -44.62 -6.48 34.18
CA ASP A 659 -45.66 -7.30 33.55
C ASP A 659 -46.21 -6.52 32.35
N MET A 660 -46.06 -7.11 31.16
CA MET A 660 -46.38 -6.44 29.90
C MET A 660 -47.78 -6.81 29.39
N TYR A 661 -48.46 -5.83 28.80
CA TYR A 661 -49.84 -5.94 28.33
C TYR A 661 -49.97 -5.37 26.90
N ASP A 662 -50.92 -5.86 26.11
CA ASP A 662 -51.26 -5.30 24.81
C ASP A 662 -52.09 -4.00 24.90
N HIS A 663 -52.40 -3.36 23.77
CA HIS A 663 -53.19 -2.13 23.76
C HIS A 663 -54.66 -2.34 24.20
N LEU A 664 -55.19 -3.57 24.14
CA LEU A 664 -56.52 -3.93 24.63
C LEU A 664 -56.54 -4.15 26.16
N GLY A 665 -55.38 -4.43 26.77
CA GLY A 665 -55.25 -4.76 28.19
C GLY A 665 -55.16 -6.26 28.49
N ASN A 666 -54.90 -7.10 27.48
CA ASN A 666 -54.56 -8.50 27.70
C ASN A 666 -53.10 -8.62 28.12
N ARG A 667 -52.79 -9.49 29.09
CA ARG A 667 -51.41 -9.78 29.49
C ARG A 667 -50.67 -10.50 28.35
N LYS A 668 -49.43 -10.12 28.07
CA LYS A 668 -48.57 -10.82 27.10
C LYS A 668 -48.20 -12.21 27.63
N THR A 669 -47.88 -13.11 26.71
CA THR A 669 -47.52 -14.52 26.98
C THR A 669 -46.16 -14.94 26.41
N TYR A 670 -45.43 -13.98 25.83
CA TYR A 670 -44.10 -14.14 25.23
C TYR A 670 -43.29 -12.85 25.45
N GLY A 671 -41.97 -12.95 25.30
CA GLY A 671 -41.03 -11.85 25.48
C GLY A 671 -40.54 -11.20 24.19
N GLY A 672 -39.33 -10.62 24.24
CA GLY A 672 -38.60 -10.00 23.13
C GLY A 672 -38.81 -8.49 22.96
N ASP A 673 -39.46 -7.81 23.91
CA ASP A 673 -39.65 -6.36 23.90
C ASP A 673 -38.33 -5.63 24.18
N PHE A 674 -38.01 -4.61 23.37
CA PHE A 674 -36.80 -3.82 23.55
C PHE A 674 -37.05 -2.69 24.55
N ILE A 675 -36.64 -2.95 25.79
CA ILE A 675 -36.83 -2.07 26.94
C ILE A 675 -35.49 -1.42 27.30
N ARG A 676 -35.49 -0.10 27.56
CA ARG A 676 -34.33 0.64 28.08
C ARG A 676 -34.63 1.10 29.51
N PRO A 677 -34.12 0.39 30.53
CA PRO A 677 -34.26 0.79 31.92
C PRO A 677 -33.06 1.59 32.44
N ARG A 678 -33.31 2.48 33.40
CA ARG A 678 -32.26 3.14 34.21
C ARG A 678 -32.75 3.42 35.63
N LEU A 679 -31.81 3.44 36.57
CA LEU A 679 -31.97 3.97 37.91
C LEU A 679 -31.21 5.30 38.01
N PHE A 680 -31.77 6.34 38.62
CA PHE A 680 -31.16 7.67 38.65
C PHE A 680 -31.58 8.54 39.84
N SER A 681 -30.71 9.47 40.23
CA SER A 681 -30.96 10.52 41.23
C SER A 681 -30.54 11.88 40.65
N PRO A 682 -31.46 12.69 40.10
CA PRO A 682 -31.12 13.93 39.39
C PRO A 682 -30.24 14.89 40.20
N ASN A 683 -30.58 15.09 41.47
CA ASN A 683 -29.89 16.02 42.37
C ASN A 683 -28.44 15.60 42.71
N LEU A 684 -28.09 14.33 42.49
CA LEU A 684 -26.76 13.78 42.73
C LEU A 684 -25.94 13.63 41.44
N GLY A 685 -26.49 13.97 40.27
CA GLY A 685 -25.87 13.67 38.98
C GLY A 685 -25.57 12.18 38.82
N ALA A 686 -26.41 11.31 39.37
CA ALA A 686 -26.15 9.88 39.49
C ALA A 686 -27.13 9.04 38.65
N SER A 687 -26.61 8.02 37.97
CA SER A 687 -27.43 7.04 37.24
C SER A 687 -26.68 5.73 36.94
N VAL A 688 -27.43 4.65 36.73
CA VAL A 688 -26.93 3.37 36.19
C VAL A 688 -27.99 2.79 35.24
N SER A 689 -27.57 2.02 34.23
CA SER A 689 -28.50 1.24 33.39
C SER A 689 -29.00 0.00 34.15
N GLY A 690 -30.12 -0.59 33.71
CA GLY A 690 -30.61 -1.86 34.26
C GLY A 690 -30.27 -3.05 33.35
N ARG A 691 -29.91 -4.19 33.94
CA ARG A 691 -29.87 -5.47 33.20
C ARG A 691 -31.29 -6.00 33.06
N VAL A 692 -31.74 -6.24 31.82
CA VAL A 692 -33.06 -6.84 31.53
C VAL A 692 -32.89 -8.34 31.32
N ASP A 693 -33.55 -9.13 32.16
CA ASP A 693 -33.71 -10.58 31.98
C ASP A 693 -35.16 -10.87 31.57
N ASP A 694 -35.34 -11.48 30.40
CA ASP A 694 -36.65 -11.81 29.83
C ASP A 694 -37.12 -13.19 30.33
N LEU A 695 -38.30 -13.23 30.98
CA LEU A 695 -38.88 -14.48 31.50
C LEU A 695 -39.66 -15.27 30.42
N ASN A 696 -39.66 -14.78 29.19
CA ASN A 696 -40.25 -15.38 27.99
C ASN A 696 -41.76 -15.66 28.09
N ASN A 697 -42.44 -15.02 29.05
CA ASN A 697 -43.85 -15.26 29.42
C ASN A 697 -44.68 -13.96 29.51
N GLY A 698 -44.20 -12.87 28.90
CA GLY A 698 -44.77 -11.53 29.02
C GLY A 698 -44.32 -10.73 30.25
N SER A 699 -43.38 -11.25 31.05
CA SER A 699 -42.73 -10.53 32.14
C SER A 699 -41.22 -10.45 31.99
N TYR A 700 -40.64 -9.45 32.63
CA TYR A 700 -39.20 -9.19 32.66
C TYR A 700 -38.77 -8.88 34.09
N HIS A 701 -37.55 -9.26 34.45
CA HIS A 701 -36.87 -8.71 35.64
C HIS A 701 -35.82 -7.70 35.19
N ILE A 702 -35.83 -6.51 35.80
CA ILE A 702 -34.76 -5.54 35.69
C ILE A 702 -33.95 -5.56 36.99
N PHE A 703 -32.64 -5.76 36.86
CA PHE A 703 -31.68 -5.67 37.96
C PHE A 703 -30.95 -4.33 37.90
N PHE A 704 -31.01 -3.58 39.00
CA PHE A 704 -30.25 -2.33 39.18
C PHE A 704 -29.28 -2.46 40.37
N PRO A 705 -27.96 -2.50 40.14
CA PRO A 705 -27.00 -2.51 41.25
C PRO A 705 -26.98 -1.16 41.96
N LEU A 706 -27.18 -1.18 43.28
CA LEU A 706 -27.29 0.04 44.09
C LEU A 706 -25.90 0.57 44.48
N HIS A 707 -25.49 1.67 43.85
CA HIS A 707 -24.13 2.21 43.94
C HIS A 707 -23.99 3.52 44.76
N TRP A 708 -25.09 4.12 45.24
CA TRP A 708 -25.04 5.35 46.03
C TRP A 708 -26.22 5.48 47.01
N GLU A 709 -26.02 6.25 48.08
CA GLU A 709 -27.03 6.58 49.09
C GLU A 709 -28.00 7.68 48.60
N GLY A 710 -29.24 7.61 49.06
CA GLY A 710 -30.27 8.63 48.87
C GLY A 710 -31.51 8.13 48.12
N LYS A 711 -32.35 9.07 47.68
CA LYS A 711 -33.57 8.77 46.92
C LYS A 711 -33.26 8.54 45.45
N VAL A 712 -33.55 7.34 44.98
CA VAL A 712 -33.42 6.92 43.58
C VAL A 712 -34.78 6.83 42.91
N GLN A 713 -34.80 7.02 41.59
CA GLN A 713 -35.96 6.86 40.71
C GLN A 713 -35.65 5.81 39.65
N VAL A 714 -36.63 4.98 39.31
CA VAL A 714 -36.56 4.09 38.14
C VAL A 714 -37.19 4.80 36.95
N SER A 715 -36.68 4.52 35.76
CA SER A 715 -37.36 4.76 34.49
C SER A 715 -37.22 3.50 33.65
N ALA A 716 -38.31 3.02 33.08
CA ALA A 716 -38.40 1.79 32.29
C ALA A 716 -39.18 2.10 31.01
N MET A 717 -38.46 2.41 29.93
CA MET A 717 -39.09 2.78 28.66
C MET A 717 -39.17 1.57 27.73
N LEU A 718 -40.38 1.22 27.30
CA LEU A 718 -40.59 0.36 26.14
C LEU A 718 -40.19 1.14 24.89
N PHE A 719 -39.02 0.83 24.31
CA PHE A 719 -38.58 1.51 23.08
C PHE A 719 -39.33 0.95 21.86
N HIS A 720 -39.34 -0.37 21.69
CA HIS A 720 -40.11 -1.08 20.67
C HIS A 720 -40.67 -2.40 21.23
N PRO A 721 -41.90 -2.80 20.89
CA PRO A 721 -42.45 -4.10 21.27
C PRO A 721 -41.83 -5.23 20.44
N SER A 722 -41.96 -6.48 20.90
CA SER A 722 -41.36 -7.67 20.28
C SER A 722 -41.74 -7.89 18.81
N GLU A 723 -42.97 -7.56 18.41
CA GLU A 723 -43.40 -7.62 17.00
C GLU A 723 -42.72 -6.53 16.16
N GLY A 724 -42.51 -5.35 16.76
CA GLY A 724 -41.74 -4.27 16.14
C GLY A 724 -40.27 -4.65 15.97
N ILE A 725 -39.66 -5.30 16.96
CA ILE A 725 -38.29 -5.81 16.87
C ILE A 725 -38.16 -6.87 15.78
N SER A 726 -39.11 -7.80 15.70
CA SER A 726 -39.20 -8.80 14.64
C SER A 726 -39.30 -8.13 13.25
N ALA A 727 -40.13 -7.09 13.12
CA ALA A 727 -40.32 -6.33 11.88
C ALA A 727 -39.07 -5.52 11.47
N LEU A 728 -38.40 -4.84 12.41
CA LEU A 728 -37.16 -4.11 12.16
C LEU A 728 -36.03 -5.05 11.72
N TRP A 729 -35.91 -6.20 12.38
CA TRP A 729 -34.92 -7.21 12.03
C TRP A 729 -35.19 -7.81 10.65
N ARG A 730 -36.45 -8.12 10.34
CA ARG A 730 -36.87 -8.58 9.00
C ARG A 730 -36.57 -7.52 7.94
N SER A 731 -36.92 -6.25 8.16
CA SER A 731 -36.68 -5.16 7.21
C SER A 731 -35.19 -4.99 6.90
N ARG A 732 -34.34 -4.90 7.93
CA ARG A 732 -32.87 -4.75 7.78
C ARG A 732 -32.21 -5.85 6.92
N HIS A 733 -32.82 -7.04 6.86
CA HIS A 733 -32.32 -8.19 6.10
C HIS A 733 -33.18 -8.53 4.87
N SER A 734 -34.19 -7.72 4.54
CA SER A 734 -35.04 -7.89 3.34
C SER A 734 -34.34 -7.42 2.05
N SER A 735 -33.22 -6.71 2.16
CA SER A 735 -32.39 -6.28 1.03
C SER A 735 -30.92 -6.15 1.43
N LEU A 736 -30.08 -5.64 0.52
CA LEU A 736 -28.67 -5.31 0.78
C LEU A 736 -28.49 -4.03 1.61
N GLY A 737 -29.58 -3.30 1.86
CA GLY A 737 -29.61 -2.02 2.57
C GLY A 737 -30.72 -1.11 2.05
N VAL A 738 -31.14 -0.17 2.90
CA VAL A 738 -32.12 0.89 2.57
C VAL A 738 -31.49 2.10 1.86
N VAL A 739 -30.16 2.10 1.72
CA VAL A 739 -29.36 3.15 1.08
C VAL A 739 -28.48 2.53 0.00
N GLY A 740 -28.53 3.10 -1.19
CA GLY A 740 -27.64 2.80 -2.31
C GLY A 740 -26.48 3.78 -2.37
N PHE A 741 -25.65 3.69 -3.40
CA PHE A 741 -24.56 4.63 -3.63
C PHE A 741 -24.53 5.12 -5.08
N GLN A 742 -23.99 6.31 -5.29
CA GLN A 742 -23.61 6.82 -6.61
C GLN A 742 -22.09 6.98 -6.67
N GLY A 743 -21.49 6.51 -7.75
CA GLY A 743 -20.11 6.81 -8.12
C GLY A 743 -20.07 7.84 -9.24
N LYS A 744 -19.23 8.85 -9.12
CA LYS A 744 -19.01 9.89 -10.12
C LYS A 744 -17.66 9.67 -10.80
N PHE A 745 -17.70 9.54 -12.12
CA PHE A 745 -16.54 9.26 -12.95
C PHE A 745 -16.18 10.52 -13.74
N VAL A 746 -14.90 10.89 -13.76
CA VAL A 746 -14.41 12.10 -14.44
C VAL A 746 -13.15 11.77 -15.23
N TYR A 747 -13.14 12.14 -16.52
CA TYR A 747 -11.95 12.05 -17.38
C TYR A 747 -11.94 13.21 -18.37
N LEU A 748 -10.95 14.08 -18.25
CA LEU A 748 -10.85 15.34 -19.02
C LEU A 748 -12.14 16.18 -18.85
N ASP A 749 -12.92 16.33 -19.91
CA ASP A 749 -14.21 17.01 -20.00
C ASP A 749 -15.42 16.07 -19.75
N LYS A 750 -15.24 14.75 -19.90
CA LYS A 750 -16.31 13.76 -19.68
C LYS A 750 -16.59 13.57 -18.19
N VAL A 751 -17.87 13.70 -17.81
CA VAL A 751 -18.38 13.38 -16.47
C VAL A 751 -19.58 12.45 -16.59
N ALA A 752 -19.59 11.37 -15.82
CA ALA A 752 -20.74 10.48 -15.66
C ALA A 752 -21.02 10.21 -14.18
N SER A 753 -22.21 9.68 -13.87
CA SER A 753 -22.52 9.20 -12.52
C SER A 753 -23.45 7.99 -12.57
N THR A 754 -23.01 6.88 -11.98
CA THR A 754 -23.66 5.57 -12.07
C THR A 754 -23.95 4.98 -10.68
N GLN A 755 -24.78 3.94 -10.62
CA GLN A 755 -25.11 3.26 -9.36
C GLN A 755 -23.95 2.39 -8.87
N CYS A 756 -23.76 2.35 -7.54
CA CYS A 756 -22.77 1.51 -6.87
C CYS A 756 -23.33 0.82 -5.61
N GLY A 757 -22.64 -0.22 -5.13
CA GLY A 757 -22.98 -0.97 -3.92
C GLY A 757 -22.09 -2.18 -3.67
N PHE A 758 -22.28 -2.86 -2.52
CA PHE A 758 -21.55 -4.10 -2.16
C PHE A 758 -21.97 -5.33 -2.98
N LYS A 759 -23.13 -5.25 -3.62
CA LYS A 759 -23.61 -6.16 -4.65
C LYS A 759 -24.59 -5.37 -5.52
N LEU A 760 -24.45 -5.50 -6.83
CA LEU A 760 -25.38 -4.95 -7.81
C LEU A 760 -26.23 -6.09 -8.39
N ASN A 761 -27.38 -5.74 -8.96
CA ASN A 761 -28.28 -6.67 -9.66
C ASN A 761 -28.57 -6.10 -11.06
N THR A 762 -27.58 -6.22 -11.93
CA THR A 762 -27.61 -5.78 -13.33
C THR A 762 -26.81 -6.76 -14.18
N ASP A 763 -27.12 -6.81 -15.48
CA ASP A 763 -26.38 -7.53 -16.51
C ASP A 763 -25.36 -6.63 -17.24
N GLU A 764 -25.25 -5.35 -16.83
CA GLU A 764 -24.28 -4.38 -17.36
C GLU A 764 -22.84 -4.68 -16.92
N GLU A 765 -21.85 -4.16 -17.66
CA GLU A 765 -20.44 -4.24 -17.26
C GLU A 765 -20.22 -3.46 -15.95
N VAL A 766 -19.59 -4.09 -14.96
CA VAL A 766 -19.32 -3.48 -13.65
C VAL A 766 -17.84 -3.26 -13.40
N CYS A 767 -17.52 -2.13 -12.78
CA CYS A 767 -16.24 -1.85 -12.16
C CYS A 767 -16.18 -2.48 -10.77
N GLU A 768 -15.26 -3.43 -10.55
CA GLU A 768 -14.95 -3.99 -9.24
C GLU A 768 -13.81 -3.20 -8.56
N TYR A 769 -14.02 -2.87 -7.29
CA TYR A 769 -13.02 -2.30 -6.38
C TYR A 769 -12.84 -3.27 -5.21
N LEU A 770 -11.95 -4.25 -5.40
CA LEU A 770 -11.65 -5.31 -4.45
C LEU A 770 -10.45 -4.94 -3.57
N ASP A 771 -10.61 -5.04 -2.25
CA ASP A 771 -9.52 -5.24 -1.30
C ASP A 771 -9.17 -6.75 -1.26
N PRO A 772 -8.00 -7.17 -1.79
CA PRO A 772 -7.68 -8.59 -1.95
C PRO A 772 -7.25 -9.29 -0.64
N GLU A 773 -7.08 -8.54 0.45
CA GLU A 773 -6.52 -9.01 1.73
C GLU A 773 -7.61 -9.20 2.81
N ASP A 774 -8.59 -8.30 2.81
CA ASP A 774 -9.83 -8.44 3.57
C ASP A 774 -10.95 -9.13 2.76
N GLU A 775 -10.69 -9.39 1.48
CA GLU A 775 -11.57 -9.94 0.42
C GLU A 775 -12.86 -9.13 0.20
N GLU A 776 -12.81 -7.82 0.48
CA GLU A 776 -13.97 -6.94 0.46
C GLU A 776 -14.07 -6.19 -0.84
N ALA A 777 -15.15 -6.41 -1.58
CA ALA A 777 -15.42 -5.74 -2.84
C ALA A 777 -16.51 -4.69 -2.71
N PHE A 778 -16.37 -3.63 -3.50
CA PHE A 778 -17.41 -2.66 -3.80
C PHE A 778 -17.51 -2.52 -5.32
N TYR A 779 -18.73 -2.37 -5.83
CA TYR A 779 -19.00 -2.41 -7.28
C TYR A 779 -19.70 -1.14 -7.73
N CYS A 780 -19.39 -0.67 -8.95
CA CYS A 780 -20.14 0.36 -9.66
C CYS A 780 -20.50 -0.13 -11.06
N ILE A 781 -21.65 0.28 -11.58
CA ILE A 781 -21.94 0.13 -13.02
C ILE A 781 -20.93 0.97 -13.80
N LYS A 782 -20.26 0.39 -14.80
CA LYS A 782 -19.25 1.07 -15.59
C LYS A 782 -19.93 2.07 -16.54
N PRO A 783 -19.55 3.36 -16.56
CA PRO A 783 -20.13 4.30 -17.51
C PRO A 783 -19.63 4.03 -18.94
N PRO A 784 -20.46 4.28 -19.98
CA PRO A 784 -20.00 4.32 -21.36
C PRO A 784 -18.81 5.26 -21.55
N ASP A 785 -17.88 4.88 -22.41
CA ASP A 785 -16.63 5.59 -22.74
C ASP A 785 -15.69 5.97 -21.57
N LEU A 786 -15.93 5.48 -20.34
CA LEU A 786 -15.12 5.83 -19.17
C LEU A 786 -14.53 4.58 -18.50
N PRO A 787 -13.20 4.51 -18.32
CA PRO A 787 -12.56 3.38 -17.64
C PRO A 787 -12.73 3.47 -16.11
N CYS A 788 -12.72 2.32 -15.44
CA CYS A 788 -13.02 2.22 -14.01
C CYS A 788 -12.08 2.98 -13.07
N ASN A 789 -10.86 3.28 -13.50
CA ASN A 789 -9.93 4.12 -12.74
C ASN A 789 -10.35 5.60 -12.66
N CYS A 790 -11.35 6.04 -13.43
CA CYS A 790 -11.86 7.42 -13.43
C CYS A 790 -12.90 7.71 -12.33
N LEU A 791 -13.22 6.76 -11.45
CA LEU A 791 -14.06 7.01 -10.27
C LEU A 791 -13.36 7.98 -9.29
N THR A 792 -13.83 9.23 -9.24
CA THR A 792 -13.28 10.28 -8.37
C THR A 792 -14.03 10.37 -7.05
N ASP A 793 -15.36 10.47 -7.12
CA ASP A 793 -16.21 10.76 -5.98
C ASP A 793 -17.29 9.68 -5.78
N MET A 794 -17.74 9.52 -4.54
CA MET A 794 -18.91 8.73 -4.20
C MET A 794 -19.86 9.52 -3.30
N ARG A 795 -21.13 9.11 -3.27
CA ARG A 795 -22.13 9.50 -2.26
C ARG A 795 -23.09 8.37 -1.96
N ALA A 796 -23.74 8.44 -0.80
CA ALA A 796 -24.94 7.67 -0.51
C ALA A 796 -26.16 8.23 -1.27
N ILE A 797 -27.13 7.37 -1.59
CA ILE A 797 -28.45 7.73 -2.11
C ILE A 797 -29.50 7.07 -1.21
N ASP A 798 -30.48 7.85 -0.75
CA ASP A 798 -31.67 7.31 -0.12
C ASP A 798 -32.55 6.62 -1.17
N LEU A 799 -32.85 5.33 -0.99
CA LEU A 799 -33.67 4.58 -1.94
C LEU A 799 -35.18 4.80 -1.72
N GLY A 800 -35.59 5.44 -0.61
CA GLY A 800 -37.00 5.65 -0.28
C GLY A 800 -37.78 4.36 0.02
N VAL A 801 -37.12 3.21 0.08
CA VAL A 801 -37.74 1.89 0.32
C VAL A 801 -38.01 1.65 1.80
N SER A 802 -39.14 1.00 2.08
CA SER A 802 -39.52 0.51 3.40
C SER A 802 -40.09 -0.91 3.23
N TYR A 803 -39.62 -1.84 4.05
CA TYR A 803 -40.06 -3.24 4.06
C TYR A 803 -41.04 -3.53 5.19
N LEU A 804 -41.54 -2.48 5.85
CA LEU A 804 -42.59 -2.55 6.86
C LEU A 804 -43.99 -2.48 6.24
N THR A 805 -44.94 -3.28 6.75
CA THR A 805 -46.36 -3.16 6.41
C THR A 805 -46.97 -1.88 7.01
N ASN A 806 -48.21 -1.55 6.65
CA ASN A 806 -48.90 -0.38 7.19
C ASN A 806 -49.23 -0.56 8.68
N GLU A 807 -49.46 -1.81 9.11
CA GLU A 807 -49.72 -2.22 10.49
C GLU A 807 -48.44 -2.09 11.33
N GLU A 808 -47.30 -2.59 10.82
CA GLU A 808 -45.99 -2.45 11.47
C GLU A 808 -45.57 -0.98 11.57
N LYS A 809 -45.84 -0.15 10.55
CA LYS A 809 -45.57 1.30 10.58
C LYS A 809 -46.30 2.02 11.72
N ASN A 810 -47.45 1.52 12.19
CA ASN A 810 -48.15 2.09 13.34
C ASN A 810 -47.41 1.86 14.67
N ILE A 811 -46.59 0.80 14.78
CA ILE A 811 -45.72 0.57 15.93
C ILE A 811 -44.69 1.70 16.08
N PHE A 812 -44.19 2.22 14.95
CA PHE A 812 -43.13 3.24 14.92
C PHE A 812 -43.65 4.68 14.85
N GLN A 813 -44.93 4.91 15.17
CA GLN A 813 -45.41 6.26 15.46
C GLN A 813 -44.77 6.76 16.76
N ARG A 814 -44.40 8.06 16.82
CA ARG A 814 -43.69 8.65 17.98
C ARG A 814 -44.43 8.47 19.32
N SER A 815 -45.76 8.35 19.29
CA SER A 815 -46.65 8.07 20.43
C SER A 815 -46.46 6.69 21.08
N ASN A 816 -45.82 5.75 20.36
CA ASN A 816 -45.61 4.35 20.73
C ASN A 816 -44.13 4.00 20.92
N ILE A 817 -43.20 4.91 20.57
CA ILE A 817 -41.75 4.74 20.76
C ILE A 817 -41.32 5.32 22.12
N ALA A 818 -40.45 4.61 22.84
CA ALA A 818 -39.86 5.04 24.12
C ALA A 818 -40.94 5.47 25.13
N VAL A 819 -41.93 4.60 25.32
CA VAL A 819 -43.05 4.80 26.23
C VAL A 819 -42.65 4.34 27.63
N GLU A 820 -42.57 5.28 28.57
CA GLU A 820 -42.40 5.00 29.99
C GLU A 820 -43.52 4.09 30.51
N ILE A 821 -43.15 2.99 31.16
CA ILE A 821 -44.09 2.01 31.73
C ILE A 821 -44.59 2.53 33.08
N PRO A 822 -45.91 2.61 33.32
CA PRO A 822 -46.49 2.98 34.61
C PRO A 822 -45.92 2.17 35.79
N GLN A 823 -45.45 2.88 36.82
CA GLN A 823 -44.84 2.31 38.02
C GLN A 823 -45.79 2.50 39.21
N ASN A 824 -45.94 1.51 40.08
CA ASN A 824 -46.75 1.65 41.32
C ASN A 824 -45.97 2.28 42.50
N PHE A 825 -44.71 2.64 42.28
CA PHE A 825 -43.81 3.33 43.20
C PHE A 825 -43.25 4.60 42.53
N LYS A 826 -42.65 5.52 43.31
CA LYS A 826 -42.12 6.81 42.79
C LYS A 826 -40.67 7.11 43.18
N TYR A 827 -40.26 6.64 44.35
CA TYR A 827 -38.90 6.73 44.88
C TYR A 827 -38.58 5.43 45.60
N ILE A 828 -37.30 5.06 45.62
CA ILE A 828 -36.75 4.08 46.55
C ILE A 828 -35.72 4.80 47.43
N ASP A 829 -35.73 4.52 48.72
CA ASP A 829 -34.73 5.02 49.68
C ASP A 829 -33.58 4.00 49.80
N VAL A 830 -32.38 4.40 49.39
CA VAL A 830 -31.14 3.60 49.47
C VAL A 830 -30.24 4.20 50.56
N ALA A 831 -29.60 3.36 51.36
CA ALA A 831 -28.73 3.77 52.47
C ALA A 831 -27.49 2.90 52.62
N THR A 832 -26.51 3.41 53.36
CA THR A 832 -25.34 2.67 53.81
C THR A 832 -25.72 1.73 54.97
N CYS A 833 -25.76 0.43 54.72
CA CYS A 833 -26.00 -0.62 55.73
C CYS A 833 -24.70 -1.10 56.39
N GLU A 834 -24.79 -1.80 57.52
CA GLU A 834 -23.62 -2.12 58.38
C GLU A 834 -22.53 -2.97 57.69
N ASP A 835 -22.89 -3.83 56.71
CA ASP A 835 -21.94 -4.60 55.90
C ASP A 835 -21.30 -3.81 54.73
N GLY A 836 -21.76 -2.58 54.45
CA GLY A 836 -21.51 -1.87 53.18
C GLY A 836 -20.08 -1.39 52.91
N ASN A 837 -19.10 -1.75 53.76
CA ASN A 837 -17.75 -1.18 53.74
C ASN A 837 -16.69 -2.04 53.00
N THR A 838 -17.11 -2.92 52.08
CA THR A 838 -16.19 -3.62 51.17
C THR A 838 -15.69 -2.70 50.06
N THR A 839 -14.86 -1.72 50.43
CA THR A 839 -14.07 -0.88 49.51
C THR A 839 -12.95 -1.71 48.86
N THR A 840 -13.36 -2.61 47.96
CA THR A 840 -12.43 -3.42 47.16
C THR A 840 -11.51 -2.50 46.35
N ASN A 841 -10.21 -2.58 46.61
CA ASN A 841 -9.19 -1.80 45.90
C ASN A 841 -9.09 -2.27 44.44
N LYS A 842 -9.99 -1.77 43.58
CA LYS A 842 -10.01 -2.07 42.15
C LYS A 842 -8.67 -1.74 41.51
N ALA A 843 -8.18 -2.62 40.64
CA ALA A 843 -7.05 -2.30 39.77
C ALA A 843 -7.40 -1.08 38.91
N LYS A 844 -6.41 -0.25 38.61
CA LYS A 844 -6.53 0.82 37.60
C LYS A 844 -6.93 0.22 36.25
N CYS A 845 -7.76 0.91 35.48
CA CYS A 845 -8.22 0.43 34.16
C CYS A 845 -7.04 0.23 33.20
N ALA A 846 -6.93 -0.97 32.63
CA ALA A 846 -5.89 -1.38 31.68
C ALA A 846 -6.50 -2.12 30.48
N THR A 847 -5.78 -2.15 29.37
CA THR A 847 -6.19 -2.88 28.17
C THR A 847 -6.26 -4.39 28.42
N GLY A 848 -7.16 -5.10 27.73
CA GLY A 848 -7.41 -6.53 27.93
C GLY A 848 -8.34 -6.88 29.10
N MET A 849 -8.80 -5.91 29.89
CA MET A 849 -9.83 -6.12 30.91
C MET A 849 -11.20 -6.45 30.30
N THR A 850 -11.92 -7.39 30.91
CA THR A 850 -13.31 -7.71 30.55
C THR A 850 -14.27 -6.69 31.17
N SER A 851 -15.09 -6.03 30.34
CA SER A 851 -16.19 -5.18 30.82
C SER A 851 -17.45 -6.02 31.08
N PRO A 852 -18.03 -5.99 32.29
CA PRO A 852 -19.36 -6.54 32.57
C PRO A 852 -20.47 -5.62 32.04
N PHE A 853 -21.73 -5.98 32.29
CA PHE A 853 -22.90 -5.14 32.03
C PHE A 853 -23.88 -5.17 33.23
N PRO A 854 -24.26 -4.02 33.84
CA PRO A 854 -23.71 -2.68 33.59
C PRO A 854 -22.19 -2.61 33.78
N SER A 855 -21.53 -1.77 32.99
CA SER A 855 -20.07 -1.60 32.95
C SER A 855 -19.58 -0.54 33.95
N GLY A 856 -20.47 0.34 34.38
CA GLY A 856 -20.23 1.42 35.32
C GLY A 856 -21.51 2.19 35.64
N TYR A 857 -21.36 3.27 36.38
CA TYR A 857 -22.44 4.19 36.75
C TYR A 857 -21.94 5.64 36.74
N PHE A 858 -22.83 6.60 36.56
CA PHE A 858 -22.56 7.99 36.87
C PHE A 858 -22.83 8.27 38.35
N TYR A 859 -21.99 9.09 38.97
CA TYR A 859 -22.23 9.73 40.27
C TYR A 859 -21.55 11.10 40.26
N GLN A 860 -22.25 12.16 40.70
CA GLN A 860 -21.79 13.55 40.56
C GLN A 860 -21.41 13.93 39.11
N ASN A 861 -22.10 13.34 38.13
CA ASN A 861 -21.82 13.40 36.68
C ASN A 861 -20.48 12.80 36.23
N ILE A 862 -19.71 12.17 37.13
CA ILE A 862 -18.48 11.44 36.80
C ILE A 862 -18.80 9.96 36.59
N TRP A 863 -18.21 9.33 35.57
CA TRP A 863 -18.36 7.90 35.31
C TRP A 863 -17.41 7.06 36.18
N TYR A 864 -17.94 6.01 36.80
CA TYR A 864 -17.22 5.05 37.62
C TYR A 864 -17.42 3.64 37.07
N PRO A 865 -16.41 3.02 36.42
CA PRO A 865 -16.48 1.62 36.01
C PRO A 865 -16.63 0.69 37.22
N VAL A 866 -17.48 -0.34 37.13
CA VAL A 866 -17.61 -1.31 38.24
C VAL A 866 -16.36 -2.19 38.37
N TYR A 867 -15.63 -2.42 37.28
CA TYR A 867 -14.52 -3.38 37.19
C TYR A 867 -13.11 -2.80 37.39
N CYS A 868 -12.94 -1.48 37.31
CA CYS A 868 -11.62 -0.85 37.39
C CYS A 868 -11.68 0.62 37.86
N ASN A 869 -10.55 1.14 38.34
CA ASN A 869 -10.39 2.54 38.74
C ASN A 869 -9.96 3.42 37.55
N MET A 870 -10.77 4.42 37.21
CA MET A 870 -10.60 5.34 36.09
C MET A 870 -9.88 6.64 36.52
N THR A 871 -9.14 7.27 35.60
CA THR A 871 -8.62 8.65 35.77
C THR A 871 -9.58 9.64 35.11
N LEU A 872 -9.92 10.74 35.79
CA LEU A 872 -10.77 11.80 35.21
C LEU A 872 -9.96 12.73 34.28
N TYR A 873 -10.41 12.86 33.04
CA TYR A 873 -9.83 13.78 32.05
C TYR A 873 -10.77 14.97 31.79
N SER A 874 -10.64 15.99 32.63
CA SER A 874 -11.47 17.20 32.61
C SER A 874 -10.73 18.48 32.21
N THR A 875 -9.39 18.49 32.20
CA THR A 875 -8.55 19.68 32.00
C THR A 875 -7.61 19.56 30.80
N ALA A 876 -7.23 20.71 30.24
CA ALA A 876 -6.21 20.81 29.20
C ALA A 876 -4.91 20.09 29.59
N ASP A 877 -4.44 20.30 30.82
CA ASP A 877 -3.18 19.73 31.32
C ASP A 877 -3.21 18.21 31.39
N ASN A 878 -4.33 17.60 31.80
CA ASN A 878 -4.47 16.13 31.87
C ASN A 878 -4.37 15.50 30.48
N TYR A 879 -5.03 16.09 29.48
CA TYR A 879 -4.94 15.63 28.09
C TYR A 879 -3.55 15.87 27.49
N THR A 880 -2.98 17.07 27.64
CA THR A 880 -1.64 17.40 27.14
C THR A 880 -0.58 16.45 27.73
N LYS A 881 -0.57 16.25 29.05
CA LYS A 881 0.37 15.35 29.75
C LYS A 881 0.26 13.88 29.29
N CYS A 882 -0.94 13.44 28.91
CA CYS A 882 -1.20 12.11 28.36
C CYS A 882 -0.72 11.99 26.90
N LEU A 883 -0.94 13.03 26.09
CA LEU A 883 -0.66 13.04 24.66
C LEU A 883 0.75 13.49 24.26
N THR A 884 1.53 14.08 25.18
CA THR A 884 2.90 14.57 24.93
C THR A 884 3.79 13.48 24.33
N GLY A 885 4.38 13.75 23.16
CA GLY A 885 5.21 12.80 22.41
C GLY A 885 4.45 11.64 21.77
N LYS A 886 3.11 11.70 21.65
CA LYS A 886 2.27 10.59 21.15
C LYS A 886 1.46 10.91 19.90
N LYS A 887 1.13 9.84 19.18
CA LYS A 887 0.36 9.83 17.93
C LYS A 887 -0.99 9.16 18.16
N LEU A 888 -2.06 9.95 18.16
CA LEU A 888 -3.44 9.49 18.30
C LEU A 888 -4.12 9.37 16.93
N PHE A 889 -4.43 8.13 16.53
CA PHE A 889 -5.18 7.82 15.33
C PHE A 889 -6.64 7.52 15.69
N LEU A 890 -7.54 8.46 15.38
CA LEU A 890 -8.98 8.30 15.52
C LEU A 890 -9.52 7.74 14.19
N ILE A 891 -9.95 6.49 14.16
CA ILE A 891 -10.48 5.84 12.95
C ILE A 891 -11.94 5.47 13.18
N GLY A 892 -12.90 6.14 12.53
CA GLY A 892 -14.30 5.89 12.87
C GLY A 892 -15.39 6.69 12.17
N ASP A 893 -16.37 7.10 12.96
CA ASP A 893 -17.55 7.85 12.56
C ASP A 893 -17.54 9.24 13.22
N SER A 894 -18.58 10.05 12.97
CA SER A 894 -18.70 11.40 13.53
C SER A 894 -18.71 11.44 15.07
N THR A 895 -19.05 10.35 15.78
CA THR A 895 -18.96 10.28 17.26
C THR A 895 -17.52 10.24 17.77
N LEU A 896 -16.57 9.78 16.95
CA LEU A 896 -15.14 9.85 17.27
C LEU A 896 -14.47 11.13 16.73
N ARG A 897 -15.06 11.78 15.71
CA ARG A 897 -14.66 13.15 15.30
C ARG A 897 -14.81 14.16 16.47
N GLN A 898 -15.75 13.94 17.39
CA GLN A 898 -15.89 14.74 18.62
C GLN A 898 -14.57 14.88 19.41
N TYR A 899 -13.66 13.89 19.34
CA TYR A 899 -12.41 13.90 20.09
C TYR A 899 -11.43 14.95 19.56
N ILE A 900 -11.18 14.96 18.25
CA ILE A 900 -10.28 15.97 17.66
C ILE A 900 -10.88 17.38 17.80
N MET A 901 -12.20 17.52 17.62
CA MET A 901 -12.93 18.77 17.84
C MET A 901 -12.84 19.25 19.31
N HIS A 902 -12.90 18.34 20.29
CA HIS A 902 -12.68 18.70 21.69
C HIS A 902 -11.28 19.27 21.89
N PHE A 903 -10.25 18.68 21.28
CA PHE A 903 -8.86 19.13 21.40
C PHE A 903 -8.53 20.42 20.64
N THR A 904 -9.18 20.71 19.50
CA THR A 904 -8.91 21.87 18.65
C THR A 904 -9.83 23.07 18.91
N GLU A 905 -11.10 22.82 19.21
CA GLU A 905 -12.14 23.86 19.31
C GLU A 905 -12.61 24.04 20.76
N GLY A 906 -12.68 22.96 21.54
CA GLY A 906 -13.07 22.96 22.95
C GLY A 906 -11.96 23.45 23.89
N ILE A 907 -11.01 22.57 24.22
CA ILE A 907 -9.89 22.85 25.15
C ILE A 907 -8.62 23.38 24.48
N LYS A 908 -8.57 23.39 23.14
CA LYS A 908 -7.58 24.10 22.31
C LYS A 908 -6.10 23.76 22.60
N ILE A 909 -5.81 22.50 22.91
CA ILE A 909 -4.46 22.00 23.20
C ILE A 909 -3.64 21.65 21.95
N ILE A 910 -4.29 21.53 20.79
CA ILE A 910 -3.67 21.27 19.48
C ILE A 910 -4.33 22.14 18.40
N ASN A 911 -3.62 22.43 17.31
CA ASN A 911 -4.13 23.22 16.18
C ASN A 911 -4.26 22.37 14.91
N TYR A 912 -5.31 22.60 14.10
CA TYR A 912 -5.43 21.97 12.78
C TYR A 912 -4.24 22.35 11.88
N PHE A 913 -3.59 21.35 11.28
CA PHE A 913 -2.44 21.52 10.39
C PHE A 913 -2.84 21.76 8.93
N THR A 914 -4.06 21.34 8.56
CA THR A 914 -4.63 21.42 7.20
C THR A 914 -6.12 21.74 7.28
N TYR A 915 -6.65 22.49 6.31
CA TYR A 915 -8.09 22.81 6.13
C TYR A 915 -8.84 23.26 7.40
N HIS A 916 -9.06 24.58 7.53
CA HIS A 916 -9.74 25.19 8.68
C HIS A 916 -11.28 25.02 8.69
N GLU A 917 -11.75 23.82 8.36
CA GLU A 917 -13.18 23.46 8.35
C GLU A 917 -13.62 23.12 9.77
N ARG A 918 -14.18 24.13 10.45
CA ARG A 918 -14.65 24.07 11.85
C ARG A 918 -15.93 23.25 11.98
N GLN A 919 -16.20 22.77 13.19
CA GLN A 919 -17.45 22.09 13.53
C GLN A 919 -17.69 20.83 12.65
N TRP A 920 -18.96 20.63 12.25
CA TRP A 920 -19.45 19.46 11.53
C TRP A 920 -19.43 19.57 10.00
N ALA A 921 -18.99 20.72 9.46
CA ALA A 921 -18.84 20.90 8.02
C ALA A 921 -17.88 19.86 7.44
N HIS A 922 -18.31 19.20 6.36
CA HIS A 922 -17.59 18.10 5.70
C HIS A 922 -16.99 17.07 6.67
N TRP A 923 -17.78 16.62 7.66
CA TRP A 923 -17.37 15.69 8.72
C TRP A 923 -16.64 14.44 8.21
N GLN A 924 -16.89 14.04 6.97
CA GLN A 924 -16.32 12.90 6.27
C GLN A 924 -14.83 13.06 5.90
N LYS A 925 -14.30 14.29 5.82
CA LYS A 925 -12.89 14.52 5.44
C LYS A 925 -11.90 14.05 6.51
N THR A 926 -10.71 13.67 6.06
CA THR A 926 -9.57 13.40 6.96
C THR A 926 -9.09 14.70 7.60
N LEU A 927 -8.85 14.70 8.91
CA LEU A 927 -8.29 15.82 9.67
C LEU A 927 -6.93 15.45 10.25
N THR A 928 -6.02 16.43 10.32
CA THR A 928 -4.77 16.34 11.09
C THR A 928 -4.61 17.60 11.95
N ALA A 929 -4.27 17.42 13.23
CA ALA A 929 -3.98 18.49 14.17
C ALA A 929 -2.73 18.18 14.98
N LEU A 930 -1.94 19.20 15.30
CA LEU A 930 -0.62 19.10 15.91
C LEU A 930 -0.47 20.06 17.10
N ASN A 931 0.40 19.69 18.05
CA ASN A 931 1.07 20.65 18.93
C ASN A 931 2.58 20.40 18.82
N MET A 932 3.30 21.35 18.23
CA MET A 932 4.73 21.24 17.93
C MET A 932 5.63 21.41 19.16
N GLU A 933 5.13 22.03 20.23
CA GLU A 933 5.86 22.25 21.48
C GLU A 933 5.86 20.97 22.35
N ASN A 934 4.75 20.22 22.31
CA ASN A 934 4.54 19.01 23.11
C ASN A 934 4.67 17.70 22.28
N ASP A 935 5.11 17.79 21.02
CA ASP A 935 5.17 16.68 20.05
C ASP A 935 3.89 15.81 20.02
N ILE A 936 2.73 16.48 19.94
CA ILE A 936 1.42 15.82 19.88
C ILE A 936 0.97 15.75 18.42
N TYR A 937 0.62 14.55 17.95
CA TYR A 937 -0.04 14.31 16.68
C TYR A 937 -1.42 13.70 16.91
N VAL A 938 -2.47 14.31 16.35
CA VAL A 938 -3.82 13.73 16.29
C VAL A 938 -4.32 13.74 14.85
N SER A 939 -4.84 12.62 14.38
CA SER A 939 -5.57 12.57 13.11
C SER A 939 -6.92 11.89 13.28
N TYR A 940 -7.95 12.44 12.65
CA TYR A 940 -9.23 11.76 12.46
C TYR A 940 -9.37 11.32 11.00
N LYS A 941 -9.80 10.08 10.79
CA LYS A 941 -10.20 9.56 9.49
C LYS A 941 -11.45 8.69 9.63
N ARG A 942 -12.35 8.76 8.65
CA ARG A 942 -13.54 7.91 8.58
C ARG A 942 -13.18 6.42 8.38
N HIS A 943 -14.04 5.51 8.82
CA HIS A 943 -13.80 4.06 8.81
C HIS A 943 -13.81 3.35 7.43
N GLY A 944 -14.06 4.09 6.34
CA GLY A 944 -14.31 3.54 5.01
C GLY A 944 -15.76 3.03 4.84
N PHE A 945 -16.02 2.22 3.82
CA PHE A 945 -17.39 1.87 3.41
C PHE A 945 -18.06 0.77 4.28
N PRO A 946 -19.41 0.77 4.42
CA PRO A 946 -20.37 1.78 3.98
C PRO A 946 -20.20 3.12 4.70
N LEU A 947 -20.42 4.23 4.00
CA LEU A 947 -20.44 5.57 4.59
C LEU A 947 -21.72 6.30 4.19
N GLU A 948 -22.59 6.60 5.17
CA GLU A 948 -23.79 7.39 4.97
C GLU A 948 -23.42 8.87 4.86
N CYS A 949 -23.07 9.32 3.66
CA CYS A 949 -22.78 10.71 3.35
C CYS A 949 -23.41 11.05 1.98
N PHE A 950 -24.42 11.92 1.97
CA PHE A 950 -25.21 12.26 0.79
C PHE A 950 -24.54 13.34 -0.10
N ASP A 951 -23.55 14.04 0.44
CA ASP A 951 -22.60 14.84 -0.33
C ASP A 951 -21.64 13.95 -1.11
N PHE A 952 -21.16 14.43 -2.26
CA PHE A 952 -20.03 13.78 -2.92
C PHE A 952 -18.75 13.94 -2.10
N TYR A 953 -17.99 12.85 -2.00
CA TYR A 953 -16.70 12.78 -1.31
C TYR A 953 -15.70 11.97 -2.14
N TYR A 954 -14.41 12.29 -2.06
CA TYR A 954 -13.39 11.53 -2.78
C TYR A 954 -13.37 10.07 -2.35
N PHE A 955 -13.49 9.17 -3.33
CA PHE A 955 -13.50 7.72 -3.13
C PHE A 955 -12.09 7.20 -2.86
N LYS A 956 -11.13 7.62 -3.70
CA LYS A 956 -9.73 7.15 -3.68
C LYS A 956 -8.92 7.62 -2.48
N GLU A 957 -9.42 8.57 -1.69
CA GLU A 957 -8.80 8.93 -0.41
C GLU A 957 -9.05 7.88 0.68
N ASP A 958 -10.10 7.06 0.58
CA ASP A 958 -10.50 6.13 1.62
C ASP A 958 -9.78 4.78 1.57
N ARG A 959 -9.69 4.14 2.74
CA ARG A 959 -9.26 2.75 2.93
C ARG A 959 -10.10 2.17 4.07
N TYR A 960 -10.39 0.87 4.04
CA TYR A 960 -11.07 0.20 5.14
C TYR A 960 -10.29 0.31 6.46
N THR A 961 -10.97 0.38 7.63
CA THR A 961 -10.31 0.52 8.95
C THR A 961 -9.20 -0.50 9.19
N SER A 962 -9.39 -1.75 8.77
CA SER A 962 -8.37 -2.81 8.77
C SER A 962 -7.09 -2.36 8.05
N ARG A 963 -7.19 -1.99 6.76
CA ARG A 963 -6.08 -1.40 6.00
C ARG A 963 -5.51 -0.15 6.68
N GLN A 964 -6.34 0.72 7.26
CA GLN A 964 -5.84 1.92 7.95
C GLN A 964 -4.99 1.58 9.18
N ILE A 965 -5.27 0.46 9.87
CA ILE A 965 -4.48 -0.09 10.98
C ILE A 965 -3.20 -0.74 10.46
N ASP A 966 -3.26 -1.54 9.39
CA ASP A 966 -2.07 -2.17 8.78
C ASP A 966 -1.04 -1.12 8.31
N HIS A 967 -1.52 0.03 7.79
CA HIS A 967 -0.65 1.16 7.44
C HIS A 967 -0.11 1.97 8.66
N LYS A 968 -0.28 1.50 9.90
CA LYS A 968 0.38 2.04 11.10
C LYS A 968 1.50 1.12 11.58
N GLY A 969 2.68 1.70 11.84
CA GLY A 969 3.78 1.00 12.49
C GLY A 969 3.47 0.59 13.93
N GLY A 970 2.75 1.41 14.69
CA GLY A 970 2.40 1.16 16.10
C GLY A 970 3.46 1.66 17.09
N GLY A 971 3.55 0.99 18.23
CA GLY A 971 4.53 1.19 19.30
C GLY A 971 3.98 1.96 20.50
N LYS A 972 4.75 2.01 21.60
CA LYS A 972 4.40 2.63 22.90
C LYS A 972 3.91 4.09 22.88
N ASP A 973 4.19 4.80 21.80
CA ASP A 973 3.82 6.21 21.57
C ASP A 973 2.74 6.37 20.48
N THR A 974 2.12 5.25 20.08
CA THR A 974 0.95 5.22 19.20
C THR A 974 -0.29 4.79 19.99
N ILE A 975 -1.36 5.58 19.86
CA ILE A 975 -2.71 5.29 20.35
C ILE A 975 -3.63 5.18 19.12
N ILE A 976 -4.47 4.15 19.06
CA ILE A 976 -5.50 4.00 18.02
C ILE A 976 -6.86 3.83 18.69
N ALA A 977 -7.79 4.75 18.45
CA ALA A 977 -9.18 4.63 18.89
C ALA A 977 -10.09 4.32 17.69
N ILE A 978 -11.01 3.37 17.86
CA ILE A 978 -11.84 2.82 16.79
C ILE A 978 -13.32 2.85 17.17
N THR A 979 -14.17 3.31 16.24
CA THR A 979 -15.63 3.08 16.19
C THR A 979 -16.04 2.79 14.75
N MET A 980 -17.27 2.35 14.53
CA MET A 980 -17.82 2.06 13.19
C MET A 980 -19.32 2.38 13.06
N GLY A 981 -19.99 2.69 14.16
CA GLY A 981 -21.32 2.15 14.40
C GLY A 981 -22.42 2.66 13.49
N GLN A 982 -22.60 3.98 13.47
CA GLN A 982 -23.85 4.60 13.04
C GLN A 982 -24.21 4.29 11.57
N HIS A 983 -23.24 4.36 10.66
CA HIS A 983 -23.47 4.18 9.22
C HIS A 983 -23.83 2.73 8.83
N PHE A 984 -23.52 1.74 9.67
CA PHE A 984 -23.82 0.32 9.40
C PHE A 984 -25.21 -0.13 9.87
N ARG A 985 -25.95 0.71 10.60
CA ARG A 985 -27.32 0.40 11.06
C ARG A 985 -28.26 0.07 9.90
N GLN A 986 -28.02 0.70 8.75
CA GLN A 986 -28.82 0.62 7.52
C GLN A 986 -28.57 -0.62 6.64
N PHE A 987 -27.60 -1.46 7.01
CA PHE A 987 -27.14 -2.60 6.21
C PHE A 987 -27.30 -3.92 6.98
N PRO A 988 -27.45 -5.06 6.30
CA PRO A 988 -27.47 -6.40 6.92
C PRO A 988 -26.34 -6.61 7.92
N LEU A 989 -26.64 -7.16 9.10
CA LEU A 989 -25.68 -7.24 10.22
C LEU A 989 -24.41 -8.05 9.85
N GLN A 990 -24.52 -8.99 8.91
CA GLN A 990 -23.41 -9.77 8.36
C GLN A 990 -22.28 -8.90 7.78
N LEU A 991 -22.59 -7.75 7.20
CA LEU A 991 -21.59 -6.79 6.70
C LEU A 991 -20.80 -6.15 7.85
N TYR A 992 -21.48 -5.84 8.96
CA TYR A 992 -20.85 -5.32 10.18
C TYR A 992 -20.00 -6.37 10.90
N ILE A 993 -20.49 -7.61 10.99
CA ILE A 993 -19.73 -8.74 11.56
C ILE A 993 -18.46 -8.98 10.76
N ARG A 994 -18.55 -8.99 9.42
CA ARG A 994 -17.37 -9.09 8.54
C ARG A 994 -16.36 -7.98 8.79
N ARG A 995 -16.82 -6.72 8.78
CA ARG A 995 -16.00 -5.53 9.06
C ARG A 995 -15.27 -5.65 10.41
N ALA A 996 -15.99 -6.02 11.48
CA ALA A 996 -15.43 -6.17 12.80
C ALA A 996 -14.37 -7.28 12.87
N LEU A 997 -14.62 -8.44 12.25
CA LEU A 997 -13.65 -9.55 12.18
C LEU A 997 -12.38 -9.18 11.39
N ASN A 998 -12.50 -8.46 10.28
CA ASN A 998 -11.34 -7.98 9.52
C ASN A 998 -10.52 -6.92 10.28
N ILE A 999 -11.18 -6.06 11.07
CA ILE A 999 -10.49 -5.13 11.98
C ILE A 999 -9.81 -5.88 13.12
N ARG A 1000 -10.44 -6.90 13.71
CA ARG A 1000 -9.81 -7.75 14.74
C ARG A 1000 -8.52 -8.38 14.19
N ARG A 1001 -8.55 -8.96 13.00
CA ARG A 1001 -7.36 -9.52 12.30
C ARG A 1001 -6.25 -8.46 12.13
N ALA A 1002 -6.59 -7.22 11.77
CA ALA A 1002 -5.62 -6.13 11.64
C ALA A 1002 -5.03 -5.66 12.99
N ILE A 1003 -5.82 -5.68 14.06
CA ILE A 1003 -5.36 -5.42 15.44
C ILE A 1003 -4.43 -6.54 15.92
N GLU A 1004 -4.76 -7.80 15.62
CA GLU A 1004 -3.90 -8.96 15.93
C GLU A 1004 -2.55 -8.85 15.19
N ARG A 1005 -2.53 -8.50 13.89
CA ARG A 1005 -1.30 -8.19 13.13
C ARG A 1005 -0.52 -7.00 13.72
N LEU A 1006 -1.21 -5.96 14.19
CA LEU A 1006 -0.58 -4.80 14.83
C LEU A 1006 0.12 -5.19 16.13
N PHE A 1007 -0.49 -6.02 16.97
CA PHE A 1007 0.14 -6.52 18.20
C PHE A 1007 1.30 -7.49 17.95
N LEU A 1008 1.37 -8.15 16.78
CA LEU A 1008 2.54 -8.91 16.37
C LEU A 1008 3.77 -8.01 16.14
N ARG A 1009 3.67 -6.90 15.39
CA ARG A 1009 4.80 -5.97 15.18
C ARG A 1009 5.07 -5.00 16.33
N SER A 1010 4.02 -4.60 17.04
CA SER A 1010 4.04 -3.49 17.99
C SER A 1010 3.10 -3.75 19.17
N PRO A 1011 3.44 -4.69 20.07
CA PRO A 1011 2.59 -5.08 21.22
C PRO A 1011 2.28 -3.93 22.18
N ASP A 1012 3.17 -2.94 22.30
CA ASP A 1012 2.98 -1.76 23.16
C ASP A 1012 1.93 -0.74 22.64
N THR A 1013 1.37 -0.96 21.44
CA THR A 1013 0.41 -0.03 20.85
C THR A 1013 -0.89 -0.02 21.66
N LYS A 1014 -1.36 1.15 22.10
CA LYS A 1014 -2.63 1.25 22.83
C LYS A 1014 -3.79 1.29 21.84
N VAL A 1015 -4.61 0.24 21.82
CA VAL A 1015 -5.81 0.17 20.96
C VAL A 1015 -7.07 0.24 21.82
N ILE A 1016 -7.98 1.15 21.48
CA ILE A 1016 -9.25 1.37 22.19
C ILE A 1016 -10.42 1.15 21.23
N ILE A 1017 -11.37 0.33 21.65
CA ILE A 1017 -12.64 0.06 20.96
C ILE A 1017 -13.74 0.86 21.69
N LYS A 1018 -14.29 1.89 21.03
CA LYS A 1018 -15.45 2.64 21.50
C LYS A 1018 -16.71 2.04 20.87
N THR A 1019 -17.72 1.71 21.68
CA THR A 1019 -18.98 1.16 21.17
C THR A 1019 -19.88 2.21 20.50
N GLU A 1020 -21.01 1.71 19.98
CA GLU A 1020 -22.21 2.47 19.66
C GLU A 1020 -22.59 3.50 20.74
N ASN A 1021 -23.20 4.60 20.32
CA ASN A 1021 -23.97 5.50 21.18
C ASN A 1021 -25.47 5.21 20.97
N THR A 1022 -26.30 5.45 21.98
CA THR A 1022 -27.74 5.66 21.76
C THR A 1022 -27.99 6.98 21.03
N ARG A 1023 -29.18 7.17 20.45
CA ARG A 1023 -29.48 8.36 19.63
C ARG A 1023 -30.85 8.99 19.87
N GLU A 1024 -31.19 9.95 19.01
CA GLU A 1024 -32.47 10.66 18.98
C GLU A 1024 -33.68 9.69 18.88
N MET A 1025 -34.66 9.84 19.77
CA MET A 1025 -35.95 9.11 19.70
C MET A 1025 -36.80 9.45 18.46
N THR A 1026 -36.43 10.48 17.70
CA THR A 1026 -37.07 10.91 16.44
C THR A 1026 -36.33 10.43 15.19
N ALA A 1027 -35.20 9.73 15.32
CA ALA A 1027 -34.45 9.20 14.19
C ALA A 1027 -35.26 8.13 13.42
N PRO A 1028 -35.12 8.01 12.08
CA PRO A 1028 -35.83 6.99 11.28
C PRO A 1028 -35.57 5.56 11.76
N VAL A 1029 -36.51 5.01 12.54
CA VAL A 1029 -36.31 3.77 13.32
C VAL A 1029 -35.96 2.58 12.44
N GLU A 1030 -36.66 2.40 11.31
CA GLU A 1030 -36.40 1.33 10.34
C GLU A 1030 -34.94 1.29 9.85
N ARG A 1031 -34.29 2.46 9.77
CA ARG A 1031 -32.98 2.64 9.16
C ARG A 1031 -31.84 2.73 10.17
N ILE A 1032 -32.01 3.55 11.21
CA ILE A 1032 -30.92 3.93 12.14
C ILE A 1032 -31.31 3.84 13.63
N GLY A 1033 -32.50 3.28 13.92
CA GLY A 1033 -33.02 3.13 15.28
C GLY A 1033 -32.08 2.36 16.22
N ASP A 1034 -32.23 2.59 17.52
CA ASP A 1034 -31.28 2.10 18.52
C ASP A 1034 -31.26 0.56 18.67
N PHE A 1035 -32.32 -0.16 18.26
CA PHE A 1035 -32.26 -1.62 18.14
C PHE A 1035 -31.12 -2.09 17.20
N HIS A 1036 -30.95 -1.42 16.05
CA HIS A 1036 -29.87 -1.77 15.11
C HIS A 1036 -28.50 -1.53 15.73
N GLY A 1037 -28.36 -0.43 16.51
CA GLY A 1037 -27.20 -0.17 17.34
C GLY A 1037 -26.96 -1.25 18.40
N TYR A 1038 -27.99 -1.66 19.15
CA TYR A 1038 -27.85 -2.69 20.17
C TYR A 1038 -27.31 -4.02 19.60
N THR A 1039 -27.81 -4.46 18.44
CA THR A 1039 -27.27 -5.67 17.78
C THR A 1039 -25.80 -5.51 17.35
N GLN A 1040 -25.37 -4.31 16.94
CA GLN A 1040 -23.97 -4.02 16.63
C GLN A 1040 -23.09 -3.98 17.88
N TYR A 1041 -23.57 -3.37 18.96
CA TYR A 1041 -22.93 -3.38 20.28
C TYR A 1041 -22.66 -4.81 20.79
N LEU A 1042 -23.60 -5.74 20.59
CA LEU A 1042 -23.40 -7.16 20.87
C LEU A 1042 -22.30 -7.79 19.98
N VAL A 1043 -22.26 -7.48 18.67
CA VAL A 1043 -21.14 -7.90 17.79
C VAL A 1043 -19.80 -7.35 18.30
N MET A 1044 -19.73 -6.08 18.75
CA MET A 1044 -18.48 -5.50 19.23
C MET A 1044 -17.94 -6.22 20.47
N LYS A 1045 -18.82 -6.54 21.44
CA LYS A 1045 -18.42 -7.35 22.61
C LYS A 1045 -17.98 -8.75 22.19
N GLU A 1046 -18.71 -9.41 21.30
CA GLU A 1046 -18.39 -10.77 20.83
C GLU A 1046 -17.08 -10.86 20.03
N VAL A 1047 -16.78 -9.85 19.19
CA VAL A 1047 -15.61 -9.87 18.29
C VAL A 1047 -14.34 -9.37 18.98
N PHE A 1048 -14.42 -8.38 19.87
CA PHE A 1048 -13.22 -7.77 20.49
C PHE A 1048 -12.89 -8.29 21.90
N GLN A 1049 -13.65 -9.24 22.45
CA GLN A 1049 -13.25 -9.98 23.65
C GLN A 1049 -11.94 -10.78 23.45
N GLY A 1050 -11.18 -10.95 24.53
CA GLY A 1050 -9.99 -11.81 24.56
C GLY A 1050 -8.76 -11.27 23.82
N ILE A 1051 -8.70 -9.97 23.49
CA ILE A 1051 -7.50 -9.28 22.99
C ILE A 1051 -7.16 -8.07 23.84
N ASN A 1052 -5.90 -7.61 23.77
CA ASN A 1052 -5.35 -6.53 24.59
C ASN A 1052 -5.84 -5.12 24.16
N VAL A 1053 -7.15 -4.89 24.16
CA VAL A 1053 -7.77 -3.60 23.82
C VAL A 1053 -8.43 -2.96 25.04
N GLY A 1054 -8.51 -1.64 25.09
CA GLY A 1054 -9.41 -0.93 26.02
C GLY A 1054 -10.82 -0.95 25.44
N PHE A 1055 -11.83 -1.36 26.22
CA PHE A 1055 -13.22 -1.41 25.76
C PHE A 1055 -14.06 -0.32 26.45
N VAL A 1056 -14.56 0.63 25.66
CA VAL A 1056 -15.29 1.81 26.15
C VAL A 1056 -16.76 1.67 25.77
N ASP A 1057 -17.56 1.26 26.76
CA ASP A 1057 -18.99 1.03 26.62
C ASP A 1057 -19.79 2.36 26.62
N ALA A 1058 -19.66 3.08 25.52
CA ALA A 1058 -20.41 4.30 25.24
C ALA A 1058 -21.93 4.05 25.12
N TRP A 1059 -22.34 2.79 24.89
CA TRP A 1059 -23.74 2.41 24.83
C TRP A 1059 -24.35 2.45 26.24
N ASP A 1060 -23.74 1.76 27.19
CA ASP A 1060 -24.13 1.76 28.60
C ASP A 1060 -24.12 3.18 29.20
N MET A 1061 -23.04 3.94 28.96
CA MET A 1061 -22.95 5.35 29.35
C MET A 1061 -24.12 6.20 28.82
N SER A 1062 -24.49 6.05 27.53
CA SER A 1062 -25.56 6.85 26.92
C SER A 1062 -26.98 6.37 27.26
N VAL A 1063 -27.16 5.08 27.59
CA VAL A 1063 -28.38 4.58 28.25
C VAL A 1063 -28.52 5.17 29.65
N SER A 1064 -27.48 5.11 30.47
CA SER A 1064 -27.47 5.56 31.87
C SER A 1064 -27.80 7.06 32.00
N SER A 1065 -27.14 7.91 31.22
CA SER A 1065 -27.43 9.35 31.19
C SER A 1065 -28.73 9.71 30.46
N ALA A 1066 -29.38 8.75 29.79
CA ALA A 1066 -30.49 8.94 28.86
C ALA A 1066 -30.19 9.98 27.78
N THR A 1067 -28.98 9.94 27.20
CA THR A 1067 -28.60 10.86 26.13
C THR A 1067 -29.35 10.50 24.83
N SER A 1068 -30.23 11.39 24.40
CA SER A 1068 -31.05 11.27 23.18
C SER A 1068 -30.42 12.04 21.99
N ASP A 1069 -29.10 11.92 21.86
CA ASP A 1069 -28.27 12.59 20.86
C ASP A 1069 -27.11 11.65 20.47
N VAL A 1070 -26.94 11.38 19.18
CA VAL A 1070 -25.88 10.53 18.63
C VAL A 1070 -24.48 11.09 18.89
N HIS A 1071 -24.36 12.41 19.08
CA HIS A 1071 -23.14 13.15 19.43
C HIS A 1071 -23.20 13.61 20.89
N PRO A 1072 -23.13 12.68 21.87
CA PRO A 1072 -23.42 12.95 23.27
C PRO A 1072 -22.65 14.19 23.77
N PRO A 1073 -23.33 15.15 24.43
CA PRO A 1073 -22.68 16.34 24.96
C PRO A 1073 -22.21 16.16 26.41
N GLY A 1074 -21.48 17.15 26.92
CA GLY A 1074 -21.22 17.34 28.34
C GLY A 1074 -20.58 16.14 29.05
N TYR A 1075 -21.16 15.74 30.17
CA TYR A 1075 -20.60 14.72 31.05
C TYR A 1075 -20.58 13.31 30.45
N THR A 1076 -21.53 12.97 29.56
CA THR A 1076 -21.51 11.70 28.82
C THR A 1076 -20.25 11.62 27.96
N LEU A 1077 -19.92 12.67 27.19
CA LEU A 1077 -18.67 12.71 26.40
C LEU A 1077 -17.43 12.66 27.28
N GLN A 1078 -17.43 13.41 28.40
CA GLN A 1078 -16.32 13.42 29.35
C GLN A 1078 -16.07 12.03 29.95
N GLY A 1079 -17.11 11.24 30.22
CA GLY A 1079 -16.99 9.84 30.64
C GLY A 1079 -16.36 8.95 29.58
N ILE A 1080 -16.88 8.98 28.34
CA ILE A 1080 -16.34 8.19 27.21
C ILE A 1080 -14.87 8.54 26.96
N MET A 1081 -14.52 9.83 26.96
CA MET A 1081 -13.13 10.29 26.79
C MET A 1081 -12.26 9.90 27.99
N SER A 1082 -12.71 10.10 29.23
CA SER A 1082 -11.90 9.78 30.42
C SER A 1082 -11.54 8.29 30.50
N LEU A 1083 -12.48 7.40 30.14
CA LEU A 1083 -12.20 5.97 30.09
C LEU A 1083 -11.24 5.63 28.94
N THR A 1084 -11.43 6.23 27.76
CA THR A 1084 -10.52 6.08 26.61
C THR A 1084 -9.08 6.48 26.97
N PHE A 1085 -8.88 7.64 27.59
CA PHE A 1085 -7.54 8.13 27.90
C PHE A 1085 -6.93 7.49 29.15
N THR A 1086 -7.75 6.94 30.05
CA THR A 1086 -7.23 6.02 31.09
C THR A 1086 -6.59 4.79 30.45
N PHE A 1087 -7.25 4.13 29.49
CA PHE A 1087 -6.65 2.99 28.78
C PHE A 1087 -5.43 3.40 27.92
N ALA A 1088 -5.46 4.58 27.30
CA ALA A 1088 -4.41 5.06 26.41
C ALA A 1088 -3.13 5.54 27.12
N CYS A 1089 -3.24 6.01 28.36
CA CYS A 1089 -2.15 6.63 29.12
C CYS A 1089 -1.88 5.95 30.46
N TYR A 1090 -2.18 4.64 30.52
CA TYR A 1090 -1.73 3.70 31.56
C TYR A 1090 -0.28 3.26 31.33
#